data_AF-A0A970PAK4-F1
#
_entry.id   AF-A0A970PAK4-F1
#
_cell.length_a   1.000
_cell.length_b   1.000
_cell.length_c   1.000
_cell.angle_alpha   90.00
_cell.angle_beta   90.00
_cell.angle_gamma   90.00
#
_symmetry.space_group_name_H-M   'P 1'
#
loop_
_entity.id
_entity.type
_entity.pdbx_description
1 polymer ?
#
loop_
_entity_poly.entity_id
_entity_poly.type
_entity_poly.pdbx_seq_one_letter_code
_entity_poly.pdbx_strand_id
1 'polypeptide(L)'
;MRKLIAILSILAVAGTAWAATTSTWEDMIPTPKKIDVSEERWILSLGERTQAQIIVPPRQPQAMISAEEINQRMGELGAAPLPVIESDDPAALDSQAISIVISKCYGSDLAEAIIAECDIDITRDDPGEQGYVVEFVRFRGSRVIALLGSDPQGALYAAVTMRYLMEGGDNGVAAAEASVRDWPDFKWRGTTCLQQAKSSYPAYGLKDDEYVDALKQQVDWMLRAKLNFMGDFLYGREDAMDWIDARWVTQLNAYARQRGIIGEEYQSTHVGYDERDAGDPRFEGMMHTRNLYFTWSDDELLRKRAREIGEVYEKLNLGVVVLHCPDGGGPVNPEMWENRSEADRARWGNDRASADAHVFNIFYEEIKRINPDMKVVFVIYPYNAQYLDWDMLKPIYPDMTREQFNAAGRDYWADLGPKLPKDAGICVWLGEPQYMDVFRESFGEMPMYYWYKLASGWVDAGWLITTLRYIPTNYYDHPGDIMAVRIDRNFPNYINRLIACQFAWNSDSEGAEDFSGNYYDFRKDNDEPEVVVERWGELACRHMWGPEVGPVMHEVYNKGVIPAMIVNPSRLLNDVNKSRRRTGLEPLELTPEQMLGQAEGCEAAAAALETLLGTEQLAEMDEMGERLFVYYLRRTNCLGAYARAHYHLLQAQKALANGDGTELERQVAEGLHALDAGLEKMARVMEITSTMRAYDVKFHRQAANGIFPAIPGTDADFPRMRESLEAVIRRWQDAQLQFEPISHEGPVRVAIYDPSGDGGTAIGHQGWMETLKTDDGVVAEFINDLSLSNLVKYEVLLYPQASSGRSVSRYEYFEVLKRYVEEAGGGVMFGHHQVGHDRAEFGMEVTFPLIGAGSIDRPDAYDVVVAGDHPITEGLAAGQTYQHVYYDHFTVKPGRKGVVILKDTGGDPVMVAGQQGKGRVIYDGQIILSDVSGTVTAEGTERDVFLSAVRWMAHRK
;
A
#
# COMPACT_ATOMS: atom_id res chain seq x y z
N MET A 1 -17.74 78.89 54.79
CA MET A 1 -17.66 77.62 55.58
C MET A 1 -18.55 76.60 54.88
N ARG A 2 -18.02 75.90 53.87
CA ARG A 2 -17.45 74.53 53.93
C ARG A 2 -18.50 73.45 54.23
N LYS A 3 -18.95 72.78 53.16
CA LYS A 3 -19.29 71.34 53.13
C LYS A 3 -18.56 70.75 51.93
N LEU A 4 -17.72 69.75 52.18
CA LEU A 4 -17.01 68.94 51.20
C LEU A 4 -17.43 67.50 51.48
N ILE A 5 -18.06 66.84 50.51
CA ILE A 5 -18.32 65.40 50.51
C ILE A 5 -17.43 64.84 49.38
N ALA A 6 -16.51 63.97 49.75
CA ALA A 6 -15.64 63.25 48.84
C ALA A 6 -16.41 62.06 48.25
N ILE A 7 -16.40 61.94 46.92
CA ILE A 7 -16.80 60.74 46.18
C ILE A 7 -15.50 60.03 45.78
N LEU A 8 -15.28 58.87 46.37
CA LEU A 8 -14.32 57.85 45.93
C LEU A 8 -15.09 56.89 45.04
N SER A 9 -14.95 57.03 43.72
CA SER A 9 -15.41 56.03 42.75
C SER A 9 -14.31 54.98 42.58
N ILE A 10 -14.59 53.79 43.12
CA ILE A 10 -13.80 52.58 42.92
C ILE A 10 -14.01 52.14 41.46
N LEU A 11 -12.95 52.20 40.65
CA LEU A 11 -12.82 51.49 39.38
C LEU A 11 -12.62 50.00 39.71
N ALA A 12 -13.71 49.24 39.75
CA ALA A 12 -13.64 47.80 39.71
C ALA A 12 -13.43 47.38 38.25
N VAL A 13 -12.17 47.10 37.88
CA VAL A 13 -11.86 46.26 36.71
C VAL A 13 -12.31 44.86 37.11
N ALA A 14 -13.55 44.51 36.78
CA ALA A 14 -13.99 43.13 36.79
C ALA A 14 -13.31 42.43 35.62
N GLY A 15 -12.13 41.86 35.85
CA GLY A 15 -11.60 40.82 34.99
C GLY A 15 -12.55 39.63 35.11
N THR A 16 -13.50 39.52 34.18
CA THR A 16 -14.20 38.25 33.97
C THR A 16 -13.14 37.26 33.51
N ALA A 17 -12.74 36.35 34.39
CA ALA A 17 -11.91 35.23 34.01
C ALA A 17 -12.67 34.47 32.90
N TRP A 18 -12.11 34.47 31.69
CA TRP A 18 -12.60 33.67 30.60
C TRP A 18 -12.30 32.21 30.94
N ALA A 19 -13.32 31.44 31.29
CA ALA A 19 -13.19 29.99 31.41
C ALA A 19 -13.19 29.42 29.99
N ALA A 20 -12.03 29.44 29.34
CA ALA A 20 -11.86 28.90 28.00
C ALA A 20 -11.98 27.38 28.03
N THR A 21 -12.48 26.80 26.94
CA THR A 21 -11.97 25.49 26.52
C THR A 21 -10.55 25.73 26.00
N THR A 22 -9.57 24.95 26.47
CA THR A 22 -8.15 25.14 26.16
C THR A 22 -7.90 25.30 24.66
N SER A 23 -7.11 26.30 24.26
CA SER A 23 -6.64 26.43 22.87
C SER A 23 -5.98 25.14 22.39
N THR A 24 -6.28 24.76 21.15
CA THR A 24 -5.76 23.55 20.53
C THR A 24 -4.44 23.79 19.76
N TRP A 25 -3.72 24.88 20.03
CA TRP A 25 -2.45 25.17 19.33
C TRP A 25 -1.38 24.14 19.62
N GLU A 26 -1.41 23.54 20.82
CA GLU A 26 -0.53 22.43 21.21
C GLU A 26 -0.83 21.13 20.46
N ASP A 27 -2.01 21.04 19.82
CA ASP A 27 -2.48 19.85 19.11
C ASP A 27 -2.28 19.95 17.59
N MET A 28 -1.65 21.02 17.10
CA MET A 28 -1.50 21.27 15.67
C MET A 28 -0.35 20.45 15.06
N ILE A 29 -0.63 19.79 13.94
CA ILE A 29 0.37 19.24 13.01
C ILE A 29 0.14 19.88 11.64
N PRO A 30 1.20 20.34 10.95
CA PRO A 30 2.57 20.41 11.44
C PRO A 30 2.75 21.50 12.51
N THR A 31 3.63 21.22 13.47
CA THR A 31 4.00 22.17 14.54
C THR A 31 4.79 23.35 13.96
N PRO A 32 4.49 24.61 14.35
CA PRO A 32 5.24 25.76 13.90
C PRO A 32 6.69 25.68 14.36
N LYS A 33 7.63 26.04 13.48
CA LYS A 33 9.06 26.06 13.82
C LYS A 33 9.37 27.06 14.94
N LYS A 34 8.60 28.15 15.05
CA LYS A 34 8.67 29.10 16.16
C LYS A 34 7.27 29.56 16.55
N ILE A 35 6.93 29.40 17.82
CA ILE A 35 5.67 29.86 18.41
C ILE A 35 5.91 30.25 19.87
N ASP A 36 5.41 31.41 20.27
CA ASP A 36 5.33 31.88 21.65
C ASP A 36 3.87 32.29 21.91
N VAL A 37 3.25 31.72 22.95
CA VAL A 37 1.83 31.95 23.27
C VAL A 37 1.72 32.54 24.67
N SER A 38 1.03 33.67 24.79
CA SER A 38 0.81 34.36 26.05
C SER A 38 -0.47 33.87 26.76
N GLU A 39 -0.64 34.21 28.03
CA GLU A 39 -1.88 33.97 28.77
C GLU A 39 -3.01 34.96 28.35
N GLU A 40 -2.70 36.02 27.60
CA GLU A 40 -3.70 36.99 27.15
C GLU A 40 -4.64 36.39 26.10
N ARG A 41 -5.90 36.83 26.14
CA ARG A 41 -6.96 36.41 25.22
C ARG A 41 -7.65 37.60 24.58
N TRP A 42 -7.66 37.63 23.25
CA TRP A 42 -8.33 38.67 22.47
C TRP A 42 -9.72 38.19 22.06
N ILE A 43 -10.75 38.76 22.68
CA ILE A 43 -12.15 38.36 22.47
C ILE A 43 -12.62 38.75 21.07
N LEU A 44 -12.91 37.77 20.22
CA LEU A 44 -13.38 37.96 18.84
C LEU A 44 -14.91 38.07 18.76
N SER A 45 -15.63 37.39 19.64
CA SER A 45 -17.10 37.48 19.78
C SER A 45 -17.54 37.36 21.24
N LEU A 46 -18.66 37.99 21.57
CA LEU A 46 -19.33 37.88 22.87
C LEU A 46 -20.85 37.77 22.64
N GLY A 47 -21.42 36.61 22.94
CA GLY A 47 -22.78 36.23 22.55
C GLY A 47 -22.96 36.33 21.03
N GLU A 48 -24.05 36.94 20.59
CA GLU A 48 -24.32 37.19 19.16
C GLU A 48 -23.53 38.38 18.59
N ARG A 49 -22.77 39.12 19.41
CA ARG A 49 -22.08 40.33 18.99
C ARG A 49 -20.62 40.05 18.63
N THR A 50 -20.23 40.36 17.41
CA THR A 50 -18.83 40.35 16.98
C THR A 50 -18.07 41.54 17.59
N GLN A 51 -16.83 41.28 18.02
CA GLN A 51 -15.87 42.26 18.54
C GLN A 51 -14.67 42.44 17.60
N ALA A 52 -14.60 41.62 16.55
CA ALA A 52 -13.55 41.62 15.56
C ALA A 52 -14.12 41.77 14.13
N GLN A 53 -13.24 42.18 13.22
CA GLN A 53 -13.46 42.22 11.78
C GLN A 53 -12.25 41.60 11.07
N ILE A 54 -12.47 41.03 9.88
CA ILE A 54 -11.39 40.54 9.02
C ILE A 54 -11.18 41.56 7.91
N ILE A 55 -9.94 41.95 7.67
CA ILE A 55 -9.55 42.84 6.58
C ILE A 55 -8.66 42.07 5.62
N VAL A 56 -9.05 42.08 4.35
CA VAL A 56 -8.30 41.43 3.27
C VAL A 56 -8.08 42.41 2.12
N PRO A 57 -6.94 42.34 1.41
CA PRO A 57 -6.71 43.18 0.24
C PRO A 57 -7.57 42.74 -0.96
N PRO A 58 -8.21 43.67 -1.70
CA PRO A 58 -9.09 43.35 -2.84
C PRO A 58 -8.40 42.59 -3.99
N ARG A 59 -7.06 42.64 -4.08
CA ARG A 59 -6.26 42.04 -5.16
C ARG A 59 -5.59 40.72 -4.76
N GLN A 60 -6.01 40.12 -3.65
CA GLN A 60 -5.43 38.88 -3.13
C GLN A 60 -6.55 37.85 -2.91
N PRO A 61 -7.02 37.13 -3.94
CA PRO A 61 -8.19 36.24 -3.83
C PRO A 61 -8.00 35.09 -2.81
N GLN A 62 -6.77 34.60 -2.60
CA GLN A 62 -6.51 33.61 -1.54
C GLN A 62 -6.69 34.17 -0.11
N ALA A 63 -6.61 35.49 0.08
CA ALA A 63 -6.92 36.11 1.36
C ALA A 63 -8.41 35.96 1.70
N MET A 64 -9.30 35.92 0.70
CA MET A 64 -10.72 35.62 0.94
C MET A 64 -10.93 34.19 1.44
N ILE A 65 -10.24 33.21 0.86
CA ILE A 65 -10.29 31.82 1.34
C ILE A 65 -9.75 31.74 2.78
N SER A 66 -8.73 32.54 3.09
CA SER A 66 -8.20 32.65 4.45
C SER A 66 -9.24 33.20 5.43
N ALA A 67 -10.02 34.20 5.01
CA ALA A 67 -11.15 34.72 5.80
C ALA A 67 -12.28 33.69 5.96
N GLU A 68 -12.55 32.89 4.92
CA GLU A 68 -13.50 31.76 4.98
C GLU A 68 -13.06 30.72 6.02
N GLU A 69 -11.77 30.36 6.08
CA GLU A 69 -11.26 29.40 7.08
C GLU A 69 -11.45 29.91 8.52
N ILE A 70 -11.19 31.20 8.78
CA ILE A 70 -11.42 31.81 10.09
C ILE A 70 -12.92 31.79 10.43
N ASN A 71 -13.78 32.19 9.50
CA ASN A 71 -15.22 32.21 9.73
C ASN A 71 -15.83 30.82 9.87
N GLN A 72 -15.30 29.82 9.18
CA GLN A 72 -15.66 28.43 9.39
C GLN A 72 -15.31 27.99 10.81
N ARG A 73 -14.11 28.36 11.30
CA ARG A 73 -13.73 28.08 12.69
C ARG A 73 -14.62 28.81 13.71
N MET A 74 -15.00 30.07 13.46
CA MET A 74 -15.98 30.77 14.31
C MET A 74 -17.29 29.97 14.42
N GLY A 75 -17.79 29.45 13.30
CA GLY A 75 -19.02 28.64 13.26
C GLY A 75 -18.90 27.31 14.00
N GLU A 76 -17.78 26.61 13.87
CA GLU A 76 -17.49 25.39 14.63
C GLU A 76 -17.42 25.64 16.14
N LEU A 77 -16.96 26.83 16.54
CA LEU A 77 -16.93 27.28 17.93
C LEU A 77 -18.25 27.94 18.38
N GLY A 78 -19.31 27.84 17.58
CA GLY A 78 -20.66 28.30 17.94
C GLY A 78 -20.91 29.81 17.81
N ALA A 79 -20.06 30.55 17.12
CA ALA A 79 -20.19 32.00 16.94
C ALA A 79 -20.59 32.40 15.51
N ALA A 80 -21.16 33.61 15.40
CA ALA A 80 -21.47 34.23 14.12
C ALA A 80 -20.20 34.58 13.33
N PRO A 81 -20.24 34.55 11.98
CA PRO A 81 -19.10 34.94 11.15
C PRO A 81 -18.73 36.41 11.40
N LEU A 82 -17.42 36.68 11.38
CA LEU A 82 -16.88 38.03 11.46
C LEU A 82 -17.12 38.79 10.15
N PRO A 83 -17.40 40.11 10.20
CA PRO A 83 -17.47 40.94 9.00
C PRO A 83 -16.15 40.90 8.24
N VAL A 84 -16.22 40.70 6.92
CA VAL A 84 -15.05 40.75 6.03
C VAL A 84 -15.08 42.07 5.26
N ILE A 85 -13.99 42.83 5.33
CA ILE A 85 -13.81 44.12 4.67
C ILE A 85 -12.69 43.98 3.64
N GLU A 86 -13.02 44.21 2.38
CA GLU A 86 -12.02 44.28 1.32
C GLU A 86 -11.42 45.70 1.28
N SER A 87 -10.19 45.85 1.79
CA SER A 87 -9.48 47.12 1.80
C SER A 87 -7.97 46.94 1.97
N ASP A 88 -7.21 47.84 1.38
CA ASP A 88 -5.77 48.04 1.58
C ASP A 88 -5.45 49.36 2.30
N ASP A 89 -6.47 50.13 2.72
CA ASP A 89 -6.30 51.43 3.38
C ASP A 89 -6.27 51.26 4.91
N PRO A 90 -5.24 51.77 5.61
CA PRO A 90 -5.23 51.89 7.07
C PRO A 90 -6.47 52.52 7.72
N ALA A 91 -7.23 53.34 6.99
CA ALA A 91 -8.49 53.91 7.48
C ALA A 91 -9.62 52.87 7.64
N ALA A 92 -9.47 51.66 7.10
CA ALA A 92 -10.44 50.57 7.25
C ALA A 92 -10.43 49.93 8.66
N LEU A 93 -9.41 50.23 9.47
CA LEU A 93 -9.32 49.73 10.84
C LEU A 93 -10.35 50.42 11.74
N ASP A 94 -11.20 49.62 12.40
CA ASP A 94 -12.06 50.13 13.46
C ASP A 94 -11.30 50.17 14.79
N SER A 95 -11.09 51.38 15.31
CA SER A 95 -10.44 51.62 16.61
C SER A 95 -11.14 50.98 17.82
N GLN A 96 -12.41 50.59 17.68
CA GLN A 96 -13.19 49.92 18.74
C GLN A 96 -13.20 48.39 18.59
N ALA A 97 -12.82 47.85 17.44
CA ALA A 97 -12.79 46.41 17.16
C ALA A 97 -11.35 45.86 17.15
N ILE A 98 -11.23 44.53 17.18
CA ILE A 98 -10.00 43.84 16.78
C ILE A 98 -10.02 43.69 15.26
N SER A 99 -8.95 44.06 14.57
CA SER A 99 -8.83 43.84 13.13
C SER A 99 -7.88 42.67 12.86
N ILE A 100 -8.40 41.61 12.23
CA ILE A 100 -7.59 40.50 11.71
C ILE A 100 -7.19 40.87 10.29
N VAL A 101 -5.92 41.21 10.07
CA VAL A 101 -5.42 41.63 8.75
C VAL A 101 -4.73 40.45 8.09
N ILE A 102 -5.24 39.99 6.96
CA ILE A 102 -4.69 38.84 6.23
C ILE A 102 -4.11 39.31 4.91
N SER A 103 -2.81 39.17 4.72
CA SER A 103 -2.13 39.63 3.50
C SER A 103 -0.81 38.93 3.27
N LYS A 104 -0.30 38.95 2.04
CA LYS A 104 1.14 38.83 1.84
C LYS A 104 1.85 40.13 2.29
N CYS A 105 3.12 40.04 2.65
CA CYS A 105 3.90 41.16 3.21
C CYS A 105 4.21 42.32 2.24
N TYR A 106 3.72 42.26 0.98
CA TYR A 106 3.96 43.27 -0.04
C TYR A 106 2.73 43.52 -0.92
N GLY A 107 2.62 44.72 -1.48
CA GLY A 107 1.53 45.11 -2.37
C GLY A 107 0.19 45.30 -1.66
N SER A 108 0.23 45.64 -0.36
CA SER A 108 -0.90 46.11 0.44
C SER A 108 -0.41 47.25 1.34
N ASP A 109 -0.90 48.46 1.11
CA ASP A 109 -0.47 49.66 1.85
C ASP A 109 -0.71 49.50 3.36
N LEU A 110 -1.82 48.86 3.75
CA LEU A 110 -2.11 48.51 5.14
C LEU A 110 -1.09 47.54 5.73
N ALA A 111 -0.81 46.41 5.06
CA ALA A 111 0.13 45.42 5.58
C ALA A 111 1.54 46.00 5.70
N GLU A 112 2.00 46.72 4.68
CA GLU A 112 3.32 47.37 4.68
C GLU A 112 3.44 48.43 5.79
N ALA A 113 2.37 49.20 6.05
CA ALA A 113 2.35 50.16 7.15
C ALA A 113 2.38 49.47 8.53
N ILE A 114 1.65 48.36 8.70
CA ILE A 114 1.68 47.57 9.95
C ILE A 114 3.08 47.01 10.17
N ILE A 115 3.68 46.38 9.15
CA ILE A 115 5.04 45.81 9.21
C ILE A 115 6.05 46.88 9.64
N ALA A 116 6.03 48.04 8.99
CA ALA A 116 7.00 49.10 9.25
C ALA A 116 6.82 49.78 10.62
N GLU A 117 5.59 49.98 11.08
CA GLU A 117 5.31 50.65 12.37
C GLU A 117 5.49 49.70 13.56
N CYS A 118 5.15 48.42 13.39
CA CYS A 118 5.18 47.42 14.45
C CYS A 118 6.47 46.57 14.46
N ASP A 119 7.40 46.82 13.55
CA ASP A 119 8.69 46.10 13.42
C ASP A 119 8.51 44.58 13.26
N ILE A 120 7.56 44.17 12.40
CA ILE A 120 7.31 42.75 12.15
C ILE A 120 8.37 42.23 11.18
N ASP A 121 9.15 41.25 11.63
CA ASP A 121 10.19 40.61 10.82
C ASP A 121 9.56 39.68 9.76
N ILE A 122 9.25 40.21 8.57
CA ILE A 122 8.82 39.41 7.42
C ILE A 122 9.15 40.12 6.11
N THR A 123 9.62 39.34 5.14
CA THR A 123 9.85 39.78 3.77
C THR A 123 9.37 38.72 2.78
N ARG A 124 9.53 38.99 1.48
CA ARG A 124 9.26 37.98 0.44
C ARG A 124 10.19 36.77 0.55
N ASP A 125 11.43 36.99 0.99
CA ASP A 125 12.49 35.98 0.95
C ASP A 125 12.72 35.33 2.33
N ASP A 126 12.14 35.88 3.39
CA ASP A 126 12.30 35.39 4.76
C ASP A 126 10.98 35.58 5.55
N PRO A 127 10.30 34.49 6.01
CA PRO A 127 10.75 33.08 5.99
C PRO A 127 10.81 32.40 4.60
N GLY A 128 10.47 33.12 3.54
CA GLY A 128 10.55 32.63 2.16
C GLY A 128 9.27 31.94 1.70
N GLU A 129 9.33 31.22 0.57
CA GLU A 129 8.16 30.59 -0.07
C GLU A 129 7.31 29.78 0.94
N GLN A 130 6.00 30.05 0.93
CA GLN A 130 4.98 29.51 1.82
C GLN A 130 5.17 29.81 3.32
N GLY A 131 6.18 30.62 3.65
CA GLY A 131 6.45 31.08 5.01
C GLY A 131 5.53 32.22 5.44
N TYR A 132 5.35 32.37 6.75
CA TYR A 132 4.44 33.37 7.31
C TYR A 132 4.75 33.71 8.77
N VAL A 133 4.09 34.77 9.24
CA VAL A 133 4.03 35.18 10.64
C VAL A 133 2.59 35.42 11.11
N VAL A 134 2.35 35.20 12.40
CA VAL A 134 1.13 35.58 13.11
C VAL A 134 1.53 36.46 14.28
N GLU A 135 1.10 37.72 14.29
CA GLU A 135 1.50 38.69 15.31
C GLU A 135 0.31 39.46 15.88
N PHE A 136 0.29 39.63 17.19
CA PHE A 136 -0.72 40.40 17.91
C PHE A 136 -0.12 41.76 18.31
N VAL A 137 -0.53 42.83 17.62
CA VAL A 137 0.14 44.14 17.71
C VAL A 137 -0.85 45.29 17.93
N ARG A 138 -0.30 46.44 18.33
CA ARG A 138 -1.05 47.70 18.41
C ARG A 138 -0.57 48.67 17.33
N PHE A 139 -1.29 48.74 16.23
CA PHE A 139 -1.02 49.67 15.14
C PHE A 139 -1.92 50.91 15.28
N ARG A 140 -1.31 52.10 15.40
CA ARG A 140 -2.02 53.37 15.62
C ARG A 140 -3.02 53.35 16.80
N GLY A 141 -2.73 52.53 17.81
CA GLY A 141 -3.59 52.32 18.99
C GLY A 141 -4.71 51.29 18.81
N SER A 142 -5.00 50.85 17.58
CA SER A 142 -5.95 49.79 17.29
C SER A 142 -5.34 48.41 17.55
N ARG A 143 -6.15 47.44 17.99
CA ARG A 143 -5.74 46.05 18.15
C ARG A 143 -5.75 45.33 16.81
N VAL A 144 -4.61 44.81 16.38
CA VAL A 144 -4.45 44.12 15.10
C VAL A 144 -3.86 42.74 15.31
N ILE A 145 -4.50 41.73 14.72
CA ILE A 145 -3.94 40.38 14.56
C ILE A 145 -3.46 40.31 13.11
N ALA A 146 -2.15 40.38 12.90
CA ALA A 146 -1.52 40.40 11.60
C ALA A 146 -1.18 38.96 11.15
N LEU A 147 -1.90 38.47 10.15
CA LEU A 147 -1.66 37.18 9.49
C LEU A 147 -0.94 37.46 8.17
N LEU A 148 0.40 37.46 8.21
CA LEU A 148 1.23 37.94 7.11
C LEU A 148 2.04 36.81 6.48
N GLY A 149 1.89 36.60 5.17
CA GLY A 149 2.67 35.62 4.41
C GLY A 149 3.82 36.24 3.62
N SER A 150 4.90 35.50 3.41
CA SER A 150 5.93 35.86 2.42
C SER A 150 5.36 35.83 0.99
N ASP A 151 4.29 35.07 0.79
CA ASP A 151 3.51 34.95 -0.43
C ASP A 151 2.01 34.68 -0.08
N PRO A 152 1.11 34.60 -1.08
CA PRO A 152 -0.30 34.31 -0.84
C PRO A 152 -0.58 32.97 -0.14
N GLN A 153 0.25 31.94 -0.36
CA GLN A 153 0.05 30.64 0.27
C GLN A 153 0.46 30.66 1.74
N GLY A 154 1.54 31.37 2.08
CA GLY A 154 1.94 31.62 3.47
C GLY A 154 0.84 32.35 4.25
N ALA A 155 0.20 33.35 3.65
CA ALA A 155 -0.90 34.07 4.31
C ALA A 155 -2.11 33.14 4.59
N LEU A 156 -2.39 32.20 3.69
CA LEU A 156 -3.41 31.17 3.91
C LEU A 156 -3.00 30.20 5.05
N TYR A 157 -1.73 29.79 5.12
CA TYR A 157 -1.24 28.98 6.24
C TYR A 157 -1.22 29.73 7.59
N ALA A 158 -1.05 31.04 7.58
CA ALA A 158 -1.22 31.88 8.75
C ALA A 158 -2.67 31.82 9.29
N ALA A 159 -3.67 31.85 8.39
CA ALA A 159 -5.07 31.66 8.79
C ALA A 159 -5.37 30.24 9.29
N VAL A 160 -4.77 29.21 8.68
CA VAL A 160 -4.84 27.83 9.20
C VAL A 160 -4.25 27.75 10.61
N THR A 161 -3.16 28.46 10.89
CA THR A 161 -2.57 28.50 12.25
C THR A 161 -3.46 29.27 13.22
N MET A 162 -3.99 30.40 12.79
CA MET A 162 -4.92 31.21 13.59
C MET A 162 -6.14 30.39 14.05
N ARG A 163 -6.64 29.48 13.20
CA ARG A 163 -7.73 28.56 13.56
C ARG A 163 -7.44 27.73 14.82
N TYR A 164 -6.18 27.32 15.05
CA TYR A 164 -5.77 26.57 16.25
C TYR A 164 -5.52 27.48 17.47
N LEU A 165 -5.28 28.77 17.25
CA LEU A 165 -5.18 29.78 18.31
C LEU A 165 -6.57 30.26 18.80
N MET A 166 -7.64 29.93 18.08
CA MET A 166 -9.01 30.29 18.45
C MET A 166 -9.62 29.29 19.46
N GLU A 167 -10.25 29.84 20.49
CA GLU A 167 -10.85 29.15 21.63
C GLU A 167 -12.34 29.44 21.73
N GLY A 168 -13.13 28.41 22.03
CA GLY A 168 -14.51 28.57 22.46
C GLY A 168 -14.59 28.85 23.96
N GLY A 169 -15.66 29.50 24.40
CA GLY A 169 -15.97 29.68 25.82
C GLY A 169 -17.46 29.89 26.03
N ASP A 170 -17.88 29.90 27.30
CA ASP A 170 -19.29 29.94 27.73
C ASP A 170 -20.16 31.00 27.03
N ASN A 171 -19.56 32.08 26.53
CA ASN A 171 -20.28 33.19 25.88
C ASN A 171 -19.55 33.76 24.65
N GLY A 172 -18.71 33.02 23.94
CA GLY A 172 -18.15 33.51 22.67
C GLY A 172 -16.85 32.84 22.25
N VAL A 173 -16.11 33.51 21.36
CA VAL A 173 -14.84 33.05 20.81
C VAL A 173 -13.75 34.06 21.12
N ALA A 174 -12.59 33.56 21.55
CA ALA A 174 -11.38 34.35 21.78
C ALA A 174 -10.21 33.77 20.98
N ALA A 175 -9.13 34.53 20.85
CA ALA A 175 -7.86 34.05 20.32
C ALA A 175 -6.77 34.17 21.38
N ALA A 176 -5.96 33.11 21.52
CA ALA A 176 -4.72 33.13 22.29
C ALA A 176 -3.73 34.08 21.62
N GLU A 177 -3.27 35.08 22.38
CA GLU A 177 -2.23 36.00 21.90
C GLU A 177 -0.94 35.20 21.67
N ALA A 178 -0.36 35.36 20.48
CA ALA A 178 0.83 34.62 20.09
C ALA A 178 1.72 35.41 19.12
N SER A 179 3.00 35.05 19.11
CA SER A 179 3.95 35.36 18.03
C SER A 179 4.34 34.04 17.37
N VAL A 180 4.06 33.91 16.07
CA VAL A 180 4.37 32.72 15.28
C VAL A 180 5.24 33.11 14.10
N ARG A 181 6.27 32.31 13.82
CA ARG A 181 7.03 32.35 12.56
C ARG A 181 7.24 30.93 12.07
N ASP A 182 6.79 30.64 10.85
CA ASP A 182 6.76 29.26 10.35
C ASP A 182 6.95 29.18 8.83
N TRP A 183 7.47 28.04 8.36
CA TRP A 183 7.73 27.75 6.95
C TRP A 183 7.98 26.25 6.74
N PRO A 184 7.64 25.69 5.56
CA PRO A 184 7.94 24.30 5.22
C PRO A 184 9.36 24.12 4.66
N ASP A 185 9.97 22.97 4.93
CA ASP A 185 11.20 22.52 4.27
C ASP A 185 10.94 22.04 2.83
N PHE A 186 10.13 20.99 2.65
CA PHE A 186 9.67 20.61 1.31
C PHE A 186 8.57 21.57 0.86
N LYS A 187 8.71 22.27 -0.27
CA LYS A 187 7.69 23.21 -0.77
C LYS A 187 6.48 22.53 -1.42
N TRP A 188 6.63 21.29 -1.86
CA TRP A 188 5.55 20.46 -2.40
C TRP A 188 5.45 19.15 -1.61
N ARG A 189 4.29 18.93 -0.99
CA ARG A 189 4.09 17.88 0.02
C ARG A 189 2.77 17.16 -0.23
N GLY A 190 2.85 15.88 -0.55
CA GLY A 190 1.67 15.07 -0.86
C GLY A 190 1.69 13.70 -0.22
N THR A 191 0.58 13.34 0.42
CA THR A 191 0.39 12.04 1.09
C THR A 191 -0.88 11.32 0.63
N THR A 192 -1.67 11.95 -0.24
CA THR A 192 -3.04 11.51 -0.56
C THR A 192 -3.07 10.72 -1.88
N CYS A 193 -3.71 9.55 -1.82
CA CYS A 193 -4.11 8.77 -2.99
C CYS A 193 -5.59 8.97 -3.26
N LEU A 194 -5.95 9.67 -4.35
CA LEU A 194 -7.36 9.95 -4.63
C LEU A 194 -8.14 8.69 -4.96
N GLN A 195 -7.55 7.68 -5.61
CA GLN A 195 -8.19 6.38 -5.87
C GLN A 195 -8.77 5.73 -4.58
N GLN A 196 -8.05 5.85 -3.46
CA GLN A 196 -8.52 5.38 -2.16
C GLN A 196 -9.70 6.25 -1.68
N ALA A 197 -9.58 7.58 -1.75
CA ALA A 197 -10.67 8.49 -1.40
C ALA A 197 -11.97 8.24 -2.20
N LYS A 198 -11.89 7.73 -3.44
CA LYS A 198 -13.09 7.33 -4.23
C LYS A 198 -13.79 6.10 -3.63
N SER A 199 -13.03 5.21 -3.02
CA SER A 199 -13.47 3.91 -2.53
C SER A 199 -13.82 3.93 -1.05
N SER A 200 -13.79 5.12 -0.43
CA SER A 200 -13.94 5.30 1.01
C SER A 200 -14.69 6.59 1.36
N TYR A 201 -15.06 6.77 2.63
CA TYR A 201 -15.68 8.02 3.08
C TYR A 201 -14.69 9.19 2.94
N PRO A 202 -15.14 10.39 2.48
CA PRO A 202 -16.53 10.82 2.31
C PRO A 202 -17.23 10.43 1.00
N ALA A 203 -16.50 9.96 0.00
CA ALA A 203 -17.03 9.88 -1.36
C ALA A 203 -17.77 8.55 -1.68
N TYR A 204 -17.53 7.50 -0.88
CA TYR A 204 -18.07 6.16 -1.16
C TYR A 204 -19.60 6.14 -1.30
N GLY A 205 -20.07 5.62 -2.43
CA GLY A 205 -21.49 5.43 -2.73
C GLY A 205 -22.22 6.70 -3.22
N LEU A 206 -21.56 7.87 -3.14
CA LEU A 206 -22.07 9.12 -3.70
C LEU A 206 -21.84 9.18 -5.22
N LYS A 207 -22.57 10.06 -5.89
CA LYS A 207 -22.49 10.28 -7.34
C LYS A 207 -22.53 11.78 -7.65
N ASP A 208 -22.13 12.13 -8.87
CA ASP A 208 -22.27 13.47 -9.43
C ASP A 208 -21.74 14.59 -8.50
N ASP A 209 -22.53 15.62 -8.21
CA ASP A 209 -22.08 16.78 -7.45
C ASP A 209 -21.85 16.46 -5.96
N GLU A 210 -22.67 15.58 -5.36
CA GLU A 210 -22.50 15.14 -3.96
C GLU A 210 -21.14 14.42 -3.78
N TYR A 211 -20.73 13.67 -4.79
CA TYR A 211 -19.43 13.01 -4.82
C TYR A 211 -18.27 14.02 -4.87
N VAL A 212 -18.39 15.07 -5.68
CA VAL A 212 -17.39 16.14 -5.75
C VAL A 212 -17.31 16.90 -4.43
N ASP A 213 -18.46 17.27 -3.85
CA ASP A 213 -18.51 18.00 -2.58
C ASP A 213 -17.92 17.19 -1.42
N ALA A 214 -18.14 15.87 -1.41
CA ALA A 214 -17.45 14.98 -0.49
C ALA A 214 -15.93 15.02 -0.67
N LEU A 215 -15.42 14.92 -1.90
CA LEU A 215 -13.97 14.98 -2.15
C LEU A 215 -13.35 16.34 -1.77
N LYS A 216 -14.09 17.45 -1.83
CA LYS A 216 -13.60 18.75 -1.36
C LYS A 216 -13.25 18.74 0.13
N GLN A 217 -13.93 17.95 0.95
CA GLN A 217 -13.58 17.79 2.37
C GLN A 217 -12.16 17.23 2.56
N GLN A 218 -11.68 16.38 1.63
CA GLN A 218 -10.30 15.90 1.64
C GLN A 218 -9.31 17.01 1.31
N VAL A 219 -9.67 17.89 0.37
CA VAL A 219 -8.86 19.07 0.01
C VAL A 219 -8.75 20.02 1.20
N ASP A 220 -9.85 20.27 1.90
CA ASP A 220 -9.85 21.13 3.09
C ASP A 220 -9.06 20.51 4.25
N TRP A 221 -9.17 19.19 4.44
CA TRP A 221 -8.33 18.48 5.41
C TRP A 221 -6.85 18.60 5.06
N MET A 222 -6.48 18.41 3.78
CA MET A 222 -5.10 18.58 3.31
C MET A 222 -4.59 20.01 3.54
N LEU A 223 -5.42 21.03 3.26
CA LEU A 223 -5.08 22.42 3.51
C LEU A 223 -4.76 22.67 5.00
N ARG A 224 -5.58 22.12 5.90
CA ARG A 224 -5.41 22.27 7.35
C ARG A 224 -4.19 21.52 7.89
N ALA A 225 -3.85 20.40 7.25
CA ALA A 225 -2.57 19.72 7.42
C ALA A 225 -1.41 20.39 6.66
N LYS A 226 -1.62 21.53 6.00
CA LYS A 226 -0.65 22.26 5.18
C LYS A 226 0.03 21.43 4.07
N LEU A 227 -0.69 20.43 3.55
CA LEU A 227 -0.33 19.65 2.36
C LEU A 227 -0.81 20.39 1.09
N ASN A 228 -0.07 20.25 -0.01
CA ASN A 228 -0.34 20.99 -1.24
C ASN A 228 -0.10 20.21 -2.54
N PHE A 229 -0.03 18.88 -2.43
CA PHE A 229 0.18 17.99 -3.56
C PHE A 229 -0.69 16.74 -3.46
N MET A 230 -1.45 16.41 -4.52
CA MET A 230 -2.36 15.25 -4.54
C MET A 230 -2.19 14.43 -5.83
N GLY A 231 -2.33 13.11 -5.76
CA GLY A 231 -2.11 12.24 -6.93
C GLY A 231 -2.93 10.96 -6.93
N ASP A 232 -2.59 10.07 -7.88
CA ASP A 232 -3.22 8.76 -8.10
C ASP A 232 -4.74 8.85 -8.34
N PHE A 233 -5.19 9.67 -9.30
CA PHE A 233 -6.61 9.75 -9.67
C PHE A 233 -7.05 8.49 -10.42
N LEU A 234 -6.15 7.93 -11.24
CA LEU A 234 -6.40 6.90 -12.25
C LEU A 234 -5.46 5.68 -12.16
N TYR A 235 -4.58 5.67 -11.16
CA TYR A 235 -3.40 4.82 -11.03
C TYR A 235 -3.38 3.52 -11.85
N GLY A 236 -2.35 3.37 -12.69
CA GLY A 236 -2.01 2.15 -13.41
C GLY A 236 -2.85 1.85 -14.66
N ARG A 237 -3.73 2.78 -15.05
CA ARG A 237 -4.58 2.65 -16.24
C ARG A 237 -4.11 3.63 -17.32
N GLU A 238 -3.28 3.15 -18.22
CA GLU A 238 -2.80 3.93 -19.39
C GLU A 238 -3.97 4.39 -20.27
N ASP A 239 -5.01 3.56 -20.37
CA ASP A 239 -6.24 3.83 -21.12
C ASP A 239 -7.21 4.79 -20.41
N ALA A 240 -6.95 5.17 -19.14
CA ALA A 240 -7.90 5.92 -18.34
C ALA A 240 -8.27 7.27 -18.95
N MET A 241 -7.35 7.84 -19.72
CA MET A 241 -7.54 9.12 -20.40
C MET A 241 -8.68 9.08 -21.43
N ASP A 242 -9.05 7.89 -21.92
CA ASP A 242 -10.08 7.73 -22.94
C ASP A 242 -11.50 7.72 -22.35
N TRP A 243 -11.65 7.30 -21.10
CA TRP A 243 -12.96 7.09 -20.47
C TRP A 243 -13.16 7.88 -19.17
N ILE A 244 -12.15 8.59 -18.67
CA ILE A 244 -12.29 9.39 -17.45
C ILE A 244 -13.42 10.42 -17.60
N ASP A 245 -14.31 10.46 -16.62
CA ASP A 245 -15.24 11.57 -16.49
C ASP A 245 -14.44 12.81 -16.03
N ALA A 246 -14.09 13.63 -17.00
CA ALA A 246 -13.34 14.86 -16.76
C ALA A 246 -14.06 15.82 -15.80
N ARG A 247 -15.40 15.73 -15.64
CA ARG A 247 -16.17 16.72 -14.90
C ARG A 247 -15.77 16.82 -13.43
N TRP A 248 -15.80 15.70 -12.71
CA TRP A 248 -15.50 15.70 -11.27
C TRP A 248 -14.02 16.00 -11.01
N VAL A 249 -13.11 15.53 -11.88
CA VAL A 249 -11.66 15.79 -11.77
C VAL A 249 -11.36 17.26 -11.96
N THR A 250 -11.86 17.87 -13.04
CA THR A 250 -11.65 19.29 -13.33
C THR A 250 -12.23 20.16 -12.22
N GLN A 251 -13.43 19.86 -11.72
CA GLN A 251 -14.06 20.60 -10.62
C GLN A 251 -13.26 20.50 -9.31
N LEU A 252 -12.84 19.29 -8.93
CA LEU A 252 -12.04 19.07 -7.73
C LEU A 252 -10.68 19.79 -7.83
N ASN A 253 -9.97 19.63 -8.96
CA ASN A 253 -8.70 20.29 -9.19
C ASN A 253 -8.83 21.82 -9.20
N ALA A 254 -9.93 22.37 -9.72
CA ALA A 254 -10.17 23.82 -9.69
C ALA A 254 -10.32 24.33 -8.25
N TYR A 255 -11.06 23.58 -7.42
CA TYR A 255 -11.23 23.89 -6.00
C TYR A 255 -9.91 23.76 -5.23
N ALA A 256 -9.14 22.70 -5.50
CA ALA A 256 -7.82 22.45 -4.91
C ALA A 256 -6.81 23.56 -5.27
N ARG A 257 -6.76 23.98 -6.54
CA ARG A 257 -5.86 25.06 -7.00
C ARG A 257 -6.10 26.39 -6.30
N GLN A 258 -7.36 26.74 -6.02
CA GLN A 258 -7.69 27.95 -5.26
C GLN A 258 -7.04 27.93 -3.86
N ARG A 259 -6.85 26.74 -3.28
CA ARG A 259 -6.21 26.51 -1.96
C ARG A 259 -4.70 26.23 -2.07
N GLY A 260 -4.12 26.40 -3.26
CA GLY A 260 -2.71 26.16 -3.54
C GLY A 260 -2.31 24.69 -3.67
N ILE A 261 -3.28 23.79 -3.83
CA ILE A 261 -3.06 22.36 -3.97
C ILE A 261 -3.08 21.98 -5.45
N ILE A 262 -2.05 21.27 -5.92
CA ILE A 262 -1.97 20.81 -7.31
C ILE A 262 -2.07 19.29 -7.42
N GLY A 263 -2.74 18.84 -8.48
CA GLY A 263 -2.88 17.43 -8.82
C GLY A 263 -1.77 16.92 -9.74
N GLU A 264 -1.34 15.68 -9.54
CA GLU A 264 -0.49 14.91 -10.45
C GLU A 264 -1.18 13.66 -11.00
N GLU A 265 -0.69 13.15 -12.13
CA GLU A 265 -1.01 11.82 -12.60
C GLU A 265 0.16 11.18 -13.37
N TYR A 266 0.19 9.85 -13.40
CA TYR A 266 1.19 9.04 -14.08
C TYR A 266 0.77 8.69 -15.50
N GLN A 267 1.71 8.76 -16.44
CA GLN A 267 1.60 8.19 -17.79
C GLN A 267 2.94 7.62 -18.23
N SER A 268 2.91 6.58 -19.05
CA SER A 268 4.14 6.13 -19.71
C SER A 268 4.43 6.91 -21.00
N THR A 269 5.66 6.84 -21.50
CA THR A 269 6.07 7.42 -22.79
C THR A 269 5.71 6.53 -23.99
N HIS A 270 4.69 5.68 -23.85
CA HIS A 270 4.25 4.80 -24.94
C HIS A 270 3.70 5.60 -26.12
N VAL A 271 3.71 5.02 -27.31
CA VAL A 271 3.17 5.66 -28.52
C VAL A 271 1.97 4.95 -29.12
N GLY A 272 1.61 3.78 -28.58
CA GLY A 272 0.44 3.01 -29.00
C GLY A 272 0.14 1.85 -28.06
N TYR A 273 -0.95 1.14 -28.35
CA TYR A 273 -1.46 -0.02 -27.61
C TYR A 273 -1.54 -1.25 -28.51
N ASP A 274 -1.18 -2.42 -27.99
CA ASP A 274 -1.25 -3.68 -28.74
C ASP A 274 -2.65 -3.93 -29.33
N GLU A 275 -3.69 -3.75 -28.51
CA GLU A 275 -5.09 -4.02 -28.90
C GLU A 275 -5.60 -3.12 -30.03
N ARG A 276 -4.99 -1.94 -30.23
CA ARG A 276 -5.47 -0.91 -31.16
C ARG A 276 -4.58 -0.77 -32.39
N ASP A 277 -3.27 -0.89 -32.18
CA ASP A 277 -2.27 -0.43 -33.13
C ASP A 277 -1.45 -1.58 -33.76
N ALA A 278 -1.58 -2.83 -33.28
CA ALA A 278 -0.83 -3.97 -33.81
C ALA A 278 -1.02 -4.24 -35.32
N GLY A 279 -2.12 -3.77 -35.91
CA GLY A 279 -2.39 -3.88 -37.35
C GLY A 279 -1.79 -2.76 -38.20
N ASP A 280 -1.23 -1.72 -37.61
CA ASP A 280 -0.61 -0.60 -38.32
C ASP A 280 0.89 -0.90 -38.56
N PRO A 281 1.35 -0.90 -39.83
CA PRO A 281 2.76 -1.20 -40.17
C PRO A 281 3.80 -0.34 -39.46
N ARG A 282 3.42 0.84 -38.94
CA ARG A 282 4.34 1.71 -38.18
C ARG A 282 4.81 1.08 -36.86
N PHE A 283 4.02 0.16 -36.30
CA PHE A 283 4.34 -0.52 -35.04
C PHE A 283 5.01 -1.88 -35.25
N GLU A 284 5.16 -2.33 -36.50
CA GLU A 284 5.79 -3.60 -36.83
C GLU A 284 7.25 -3.63 -36.35
N GLY A 285 7.59 -4.61 -35.50
CA GLY A 285 8.93 -4.74 -34.92
C GLY A 285 9.30 -3.65 -33.91
N MET A 286 8.35 -2.79 -33.50
CA MET A 286 8.55 -1.84 -32.41
C MET A 286 8.63 -2.57 -31.07
N MET A 287 9.43 -2.02 -30.14
CA MET A 287 9.50 -2.58 -28.79
C MET A 287 8.14 -2.44 -28.12
N HIS A 288 7.64 -3.53 -27.56
CA HIS A 288 6.41 -3.51 -26.79
C HIS A 288 6.55 -4.31 -25.51
N THR A 289 5.90 -3.83 -24.46
CA THR A 289 5.82 -4.50 -23.16
C THR A 289 4.55 -4.05 -22.46
N ARG A 290 3.95 -4.92 -21.65
CA ARG A 290 2.70 -4.62 -20.92
C ARG A 290 1.59 -4.07 -21.83
N ASN A 291 1.48 -4.57 -23.06
CA ASN A 291 0.52 -4.15 -24.09
C ASN A 291 0.71 -2.72 -24.64
N LEU A 292 1.91 -2.15 -24.51
CA LEU A 292 2.24 -0.78 -24.91
C LEU A 292 3.44 -0.76 -25.86
N TYR A 293 3.37 0.03 -26.91
CA TYR A 293 4.45 0.24 -27.88
C TYR A 293 5.35 1.42 -27.51
N PHE A 294 6.66 1.29 -27.72
CA PHE A 294 7.67 2.29 -27.41
C PHE A 294 8.71 2.44 -28.53
N THR A 295 9.10 3.67 -28.82
CA THR A 295 10.12 4.01 -29.81
C THR A 295 10.97 5.18 -29.32
N TRP A 296 12.22 5.26 -29.79
CA TRP A 296 13.09 6.43 -29.63
C TRP A 296 13.26 7.21 -30.94
N SER A 297 12.70 6.74 -32.06
CA SER A 297 13.06 7.26 -33.39
C SER A 297 11.89 7.79 -34.21
N ASP A 298 10.64 7.40 -33.90
CA ASP A 298 9.47 7.95 -34.57
C ASP A 298 9.00 9.24 -33.88
N ASP A 299 9.57 10.37 -34.31
CA ASP A 299 9.27 11.69 -33.75
C ASP A 299 7.79 12.09 -33.95
N GLU A 300 7.11 11.58 -34.98
CA GLU A 300 5.70 11.91 -35.24
C GLU A 300 4.80 11.27 -34.19
N LEU A 301 5.01 9.97 -33.93
CA LEU A 301 4.28 9.24 -32.91
C LEU A 301 4.55 9.78 -31.49
N LEU A 302 5.81 10.09 -31.17
CA LEU A 302 6.20 10.69 -29.90
C LEU A 302 5.51 12.04 -29.68
N ARG A 303 5.58 12.94 -30.68
CA ARG A 303 4.95 14.27 -30.59
C ARG A 303 3.42 14.17 -30.51
N LYS A 304 2.81 13.22 -31.24
CA LYS A 304 1.37 12.97 -31.16
C LYS A 304 0.97 12.60 -29.73
N ARG A 305 1.61 11.59 -29.15
CA ARG A 305 1.30 11.16 -27.77
C ARG A 305 1.51 12.29 -26.77
N ALA A 306 2.65 12.98 -26.85
CA ALA A 306 2.96 14.05 -25.92
C ALA A 306 1.90 15.16 -25.94
N ARG A 307 1.37 15.52 -27.12
CA ARG A 307 0.26 16.47 -27.24
C ARG A 307 -1.03 15.93 -26.62
N GLU A 308 -1.40 14.68 -26.90
CA GLU A 308 -2.60 14.07 -26.31
C GLU A 308 -2.55 14.11 -24.78
N ILE A 309 -1.39 13.78 -24.20
CA ILE A 309 -1.18 13.86 -22.76
C ILE A 309 -1.32 15.31 -22.28
N GLY A 310 -0.62 16.26 -22.89
CA GLY A 310 -0.70 17.67 -22.51
C GLY A 310 -2.12 18.24 -22.57
N GLU A 311 -2.88 17.93 -23.63
CA GLU A 311 -4.25 18.40 -23.83
C GLU A 311 -5.22 17.85 -22.78
N VAL A 312 -5.09 16.57 -22.43
CA VAL A 312 -5.93 15.97 -21.40
C VAL A 312 -5.57 16.51 -20.02
N TYR A 313 -4.29 16.67 -19.70
CA TYR A 313 -3.87 17.18 -18.39
C TYR A 313 -4.32 18.63 -18.18
N GLU A 314 -4.23 19.45 -19.22
CA GLU A 314 -4.78 20.81 -19.23
C GLU A 314 -6.30 20.79 -19.00
N LYS A 315 -7.03 19.96 -19.74
CA LYS A 315 -8.48 19.80 -19.59
C LYS A 315 -8.88 19.35 -18.17
N LEU A 316 -8.11 18.43 -17.58
CA LEU A 316 -8.32 17.92 -16.22
C LEU A 316 -7.82 18.88 -15.13
N ASN A 317 -7.21 20.00 -15.51
CA ASN A 317 -6.70 21.01 -14.59
C ASN A 317 -5.61 20.42 -13.65
N LEU A 318 -4.81 19.47 -14.15
CA LEU A 318 -3.66 18.88 -13.45
C LEU A 318 -2.43 19.78 -13.57
N GLY A 319 -1.61 19.84 -12.52
CA GLY A 319 -0.44 20.71 -12.44
C GLY A 319 0.89 20.01 -12.69
N VAL A 320 0.91 18.68 -12.58
CA VAL A 320 2.11 17.87 -12.74
C VAL A 320 1.81 16.65 -13.60
N VAL A 321 2.68 16.40 -14.58
CA VAL A 321 2.69 15.17 -15.37
C VAL A 321 3.94 14.37 -15.03
N VAL A 322 3.73 13.10 -14.65
CA VAL A 322 4.82 12.18 -14.32
C VAL A 322 4.95 11.16 -15.45
N LEU A 323 6.05 11.24 -16.20
CA LEU A 323 6.30 10.46 -17.40
C LEU A 323 7.24 9.29 -17.12
N HIS A 324 6.75 8.07 -17.31
CA HIS A 324 7.51 6.85 -17.05
C HIS A 324 8.01 6.22 -18.35
N CYS A 325 9.31 5.98 -18.47
CA CYS A 325 9.86 5.18 -19.56
C CYS A 325 9.55 3.67 -19.38
N PRO A 326 9.87 2.79 -20.33
CA PRO A 326 9.71 1.35 -20.12
C PRO A 326 10.39 0.81 -18.85
N ASP A 327 9.60 0.18 -17.97
CA ASP A 327 10.07 -0.41 -16.72
C ASP A 327 10.46 -1.88 -16.90
N GLY A 328 11.74 -2.15 -17.17
CA GLY A 328 12.21 -3.53 -17.36
C GLY A 328 13.68 -3.71 -17.74
N GLY A 329 14.10 -4.98 -17.73
CA GLY A 329 15.40 -5.45 -18.23
C GLY A 329 16.59 -5.33 -17.25
N GLY A 330 16.43 -4.62 -16.13
CA GLY A 330 17.45 -4.55 -15.08
C GLY A 330 18.75 -3.88 -15.56
N PRO A 331 19.85 -4.02 -14.81
CA PRO A 331 21.15 -3.43 -15.20
C PRO A 331 21.80 -4.12 -16.40
N VAL A 332 21.32 -5.31 -16.81
CA VAL A 332 21.89 -6.10 -17.92
C VAL A 332 21.31 -5.73 -19.28
N ASN A 333 20.04 -5.30 -19.33
CA ASN A 333 19.36 -4.88 -20.56
C ASN A 333 18.38 -3.73 -20.25
N PRO A 334 18.85 -2.57 -19.74
CA PRO A 334 17.97 -1.54 -19.20
C PRO A 334 17.00 -1.01 -20.25
N GLU A 335 15.74 -0.85 -19.87
CA GLU A 335 14.61 -0.49 -20.75
C GLU A 335 14.45 -1.39 -21.97
N MET A 336 14.87 -2.64 -21.85
CA MET A 336 14.83 -3.64 -22.91
C MET A 336 15.52 -3.15 -24.19
N TRP A 337 16.70 -2.52 -24.05
CA TRP A 337 17.54 -2.04 -25.16
C TRP A 337 17.66 -3.04 -26.31
N GLU A 338 17.93 -4.30 -26.02
CA GLU A 338 18.09 -5.35 -27.03
C GLU A 338 16.82 -5.59 -27.86
N ASN A 339 15.65 -5.29 -27.30
CA ASN A 339 14.33 -5.49 -27.90
C ASN A 339 13.88 -4.30 -28.75
N ARG A 340 14.71 -3.25 -28.91
CA ARG A 340 14.37 -2.04 -29.66
C ARG A 340 14.26 -2.30 -31.16
N SER A 341 13.60 -1.40 -31.89
CA SER A 341 13.42 -1.56 -33.34
C SER A 341 14.75 -1.41 -34.09
N GLU A 342 14.81 -1.86 -35.36
CA GLU A 342 15.97 -1.60 -36.21
C GLU A 342 16.21 -0.10 -36.41
N ALA A 343 15.14 0.70 -36.52
CA ALA A 343 15.23 2.15 -36.63
C ALA A 343 15.88 2.79 -35.38
N ASP A 344 15.49 2.33 -34.19
CA ASP A 344 16.08 2.80 -32.92
C ASP A 344 17.56 2.46 -32.82
N ARG A 345 17.93 1.21 -33.11
CA ARG A 345 19.34 0.79 -33.10
C ARG A 345 20.15 1.53 -34.15
N ALA A 346 19.60 1.76 -35.34
CA ALA A 346 20.29 2.47 -36.41
C ALA A 346 20.53 3.95 -36.08
N ARG A 347 19.56 4.61 -35.43
CA ARG A 347 19.67 6.03 -35.06
C ARG A 347 20.58 6.27 -33.87
N TRP A 348 20.47 5.44 -32.82
CA TRP A 348 21.09 5.72 -31.53
C TRP A 348 22.31 4.86 -31.22
N GLY A 349 22.52 3.74 -31.92
CA GLY A 349 23.72 2.91 -31.75
C GLY A 349 23.77 2.24 -30.38
N ASN A 350 24.58 2.76 -29.45
CA ASN A 350 24.62 2.36 -28.03
C ASN A 350 24.46 3.59 -27.10
N ASP A 351 24.06 4.75 -27.65
CA ASP A 351 23.91 6.01 -26.91
C ASP A 351 22.49 6.12 -26.35
N ARG A 352 22.27 5.37 -25.26
CA ARG A 352 20.97 5.34 -24.59
C ARG A 352 20.59 6.68 -23.97
N ALA A 353 21.54 7.37 -23.33
CA ALA A 353 21.27 8.65 -22.69
C ALA A 353 20.76 9.69 -23.69
N SER A 354 21.32 9.76 -24.90
CA SER A 354 20.80 10.64 -25.95
C SER A 354 19.43 10.21 -26.46
N ALA A 355 19.15 8.91 -26.57
CA ALA A 355 17.85 8.38 -26.99
C ALA A 355 16.73 8.73 -25.99
N ASP A 356 16.99 8.55 -24.69
CA ASP A 356 16.04 8.90 -23.63
C ASP A 356 15.86 10.42 -23.54
N ALA A 357 16.96 11.20 -23.59
CA ALA A 357 16.88 12.65 -23.63
C ALA A 357 16.04 13.15 -24.80
N HIS A 358 16.16 12.53 -25.98
CA HIS A 358 15.36 12.89 -27.15
C HIS A 358 13.85 12.69 -26.91
N VAL A 359 13.46 11.54 -26.37
CA VAL A 359 12.05 11.28 -26.02
C VAL A 359 11.54 12.25 -24.96
N PHE A 360 12.27 12.40 -23.85
CA PHE A 360 11.86 13.29 -22.76
C PHE A 360 11.77 14.75 -23.20
N ASN A 361 12.71 15.22 -24.04
CA ASN A 361 12.68 16.58 -24.57
C ASN A 361 11.48 16.79 -25.51
N ILE A 362 11.14 15.82 -26.37
CA ILE A 362 9.92 15.90 -27.19
C ILE A 362 8.68 16.04 -26.30
N PHE A 363 8.56 15.19 -25.28
CA PHE A 363 7.40 15.24 -24.38
C PHE A 363 7.31 16.56 -23.64
N TYR A 364 8.42 17.00 -23.05
CA TYR A 364 8.53 18.28 -22.37
C TYR A 364 8.15 19.45 -23.28
N GLU A 365 8.70 19.53 -24.49
CA GLU A 365 8.42 20.63 -25.43
C GLU A 365 6.95 20.70 -25.82
N GLU A 366 6.33 19.57 -26.15
CA GLU A 366 4.91 19.55 -26.58
C GLU A 366 3.98 19.87 -25.40
N ILE A 367 4.25 19.34 -24.20
CA ILE A 367 3.46 19.60 -23.00
C ILE A 367 3.60 21.09 -22.58
N LYS A 368 4.82 21.62 -22.52
CA LYS A 368 5.07 23.03 -22.20
C LYS A 368 4.48 23.99 -23.22
N ARG A 369 4.35 23.58 -24.49
CA ARG A 369 3.68 24.38 -25.52
C ARG A 369 2.18 24.52 -25.25
N ILE A 370 1.55 23.49 -24.67
CA ILE A 370 0.13 23.49 -24.30
C ILE A 370 -0.06 24.27 -22.99
N ASN A 371 0.74 23.96 -21.97
CA ASN A 371 0.73 24.63 -20.68
C ASN A 371 2.16 24.90 -20.19
N PRO A 372 2.65 26.16 -20.29
CA PRO A 372 3.98 26.54 -19.83
C PRO A 372 4.22 26.35 -18.32
N ASP A 373 3.16 26.42 -17.52
CA ASP A 373 3.20 26.30 -16.06
C ASP A 373 3.15 24.84 -15.58
N MET A 374 2.87 23.88 -16.47
CA MET A 374 2.89 22.45 -16.15
C MET A 374 4.29 22.04 -15.66
N LYS A 375 4.34 21.37 -14.51
CA LYS A 375 5.56 20.70 -14.06
C LYS A 375 5.64 19.35 -14.75
N VAL A 376 6.79 19.06 -15.36
CA VAL A 376 7.05 17.79 -16.03
C VAL A 376 8.07 17.03 -15.20
N VAL A 377 7.74 15.80 -14.81
CA VAL A 377 8.60 14.91 -14.04
C VAL A 377 8.94 13.69 -14.89
N PHE A 378 10.21 13.30 -14.92
CA PHE A 378 10.67 12.10 -15.61
C PHE A 378 10.99 10.98 -14.62
N VAL A 379 10.39 9.82 -14.83
CA VAL A 379 10.78 8.56 -14.18
C VAL A 379 11.73 7.85 -15.13
N ILE A 380 13.02 8.09 -14.90
CA ILE A 380 14.13 7.58 -15.72
C ILE A 380 14.54 6.22 -15.16
N TYR A 381 14.60 5.17 -15.97
CA TYR A 381 15.08 3.88 -15.49
C TYR A 381 16.62 3.84 -15.46
N PRO A 382 17.27 3.25 -14.45
CA PRO A 382 16.71 2.96 -13.14
C PRO A 382 16.44 4.27 -12.36
N TYR A 383 15.30 4.32 -11.66
CA TYR A 383 14.86 5.45 -10.83
C TYR A 383 15.05 5.16 -9.33
N ASN A 384 16.03 4.31 -9.01
CA ASN A 384 16.41 3.98 -7.64
C ASN A 384 17.93 4.11 -7.51
N ALA A 385 18.37 4.99 -6.61
CA ALA A 385 19.79 5.25 -6.36
C ALA A 385 20.56 3.99 -5.92
N GLN A 386 19.88 2.97 -5.40
CA GLN A 386 20.45 1.65 -5.10
C GLN A 386 21.10 0.97 -6.32
N TYR A 387 20.86 1.43 -7.55
CA TYR A 387 21.65 0.99 -8.72
C TYR A 387 23.13 1.40 -8.68
N LEU A 388 23.55 2.12 -7.62
CA LEU A 388 24.94 2.38 -7.27
C LEU A 388 25.52 1.39 -6.25
N ASP A 389 24.71 0.45 -5.76
CA ASP A 389 25.14 -0.60 -4.84
C ASP A 389 25.45 -1.89 -5.60
N TRP A 390 26.73 -2.13 -5.83
CA TRP A 390 27.20 -3.36 -6.48
C TRP A 390 26.95 -4.61 -5.64
N ASP A 391 27.17 -4.53 -4.34
CA ASP A 391 27.11 -5.70 -3.46
C ASP A 391 25.66 -6.17 -3.29
N MET A 392 24.70 -5.25 -3.39
CA MET A 392 23.27 -5.54 -3.42
C MET A 392 22.82 -6.05 -4.80
N LEU A 393 23.27 -5.47 -5.92
CA LEU A 393 22.84 -5.91 -7.27
C LEU A 393 23.51 -7.19 -7.76
N LYS A 394 24.79 -7.44 -7.44
CA LYS A 394 25.55 -8.58 -7.99
C LYS A 394 24.95 -9.95 -7.65
N PRO A 395 24.46 -10.22 -6.43
CA PRO A 395 23.76 -11.46 -6.12
C PRO A 395 22.43 -11.62 -6.88
N ILE A 396 21.76 -10.50 -7.20
CA ILE A 396 20.48 -10.49 -7.95
C ILE A 396 20.72 -10.72 -9.44
N TYR A 397 21.83 -10.20 -9.97
CA TYR A 397 22.25 -10.36 -11.36
C TYR A 397 23.66 -11.00 -11.42
N PRO A 398 23.77 -12.33 -11.24
CA PRO A 398 25.05 -13.02 -11.14
C PRO A 398 25.96 -12.83 -12.36
N ASP A 399 25.38 -12.64 -13.55
CA ASP A 399 26.12 -12.44 -14.80
C ASP A 399 26.48 -10.98 -15.09
N MET A 400 25.99 -10.03 -14.28
CA MET A 400 26.27 -8.60 -14.45
C MET A 400 27.77 -8.31 -14.31
N THR A 401 28.36 -7.71 -15.34
CA THR A 401 29.76 -7.25 -15.29
C THR A 401 29.86 -5.89 -14.60
N ARG A 402 31.08 -5.54 -14.14
CA ARG A 402 31.33 -4.21 -13.54
C ARG A 402 31.09 -3.07 -14.54
N GLU A 403 31.37 -3.33 -15.80
CA GLU A 403 31.13 -2.39 -16.90
C GLU A 403 29.63 -2.13 -17.09
N GLN A 404 28.82 -3.19 -17.21
CA GLN A 404 27.36 -3.06 -17.32
C GLN A 404 26.74 -2.35 -16.10
N PHE A 405 27.21 -2.68 -14.90
CA PHE A 405 26.76 -2.00 -13.68
C PHE A 405 27.03 -0.49 -13.72
N ASN A 406 28.25 -0.07 -14.04
CA ASN A 406 28.60 1.35 -14.13
C ASN A 406 27.81 2.04 -15.25
N ALA A 407 27.68 1.38 -16.41
CA ALA A 407 26.98 1.88 -17.58
C ALA A 407 25.46 2.00 -17.38
N ALA A 408 24.84 1.15 -16.55
CA ALA A 408 23.40 1.18 -16.30
C ALA A 408 22.96 2.19 -15.23
N GLY A 409 23.86 2.55 -14.31
CA GLY A 409 23.60 3.50 -13.21
C GLY A 409 24.37 4.81 -13.39
N ARG A 410 25.48 4.93 -12.65
CA ARG A 410 26.27 6.17 -12.52
C ARG A 410 26.60 6.83 -13.87
N ASP A 411 27.20 6.09 -14.79
CA ASP A 411 27.74 6.68 -16.02
C ASP A 411 26.58 7.13 -16.95
N TYR A 412 25.47 6.40 -16.94
CA TYR A 412 24.25 6.77 -17.67
C TYR A 412 23.61 8.04 -17.12
N TRP A 413 23.41 8.15 -15.80
CA TRP A 413 22.80 9.35 -15.22
C TRP A 413 23.68 10.59 -15.42
N ALA A 414 25.00 10.46 -15.26
CA ALA A 414 25.95 11.55 -15.49
C ALA A 414 25.94 12.05 -16.94
N ASP A 415 25.70 11.16 -17.90
CA ASP A 415 25.59 11.52 -19.32
C ASP A 415 24.20 12.07 -19.68
N LEU A 416 23.12 11.57 -19.05
CA LEU A 416 21.74 11.99 -19.31
C LEU A 416 21.41 13.37 -18.71
N GLY A 417 21.75 13.62 -17.45
CA GLY A 417 21.34 14.83 -16.72
C GLY A 417 21.68 16.17 -17.40
N PRO A 418 22.86 16.32 -18.05
CA PRO A 418 23.18 17.51 -18.84
C PRO A 418 22.28 17.74 -20.07
N LYS A 419 21.63 16.69 -20.60
CA LYS A 419 20.82 16.73 -21.82
C LYS A 419 19.34 17.04 -21.57
N LEU A 420 18.91 17.08 -20.31
CA LEU A 420 17.52 17.31 -19.90
C LEU A 420 17.22 18.79 -19.59
N PRO A 421 15.95 19.22 -19.69
CA PRO A 421 15.52 20.58 -19.35
C PRO A 421 15.69 20.84 -17.86
N LYS A 422 16.25 22.00 -17.49
CA LYS A 422 16.69 22.27 -16.11
C LYS A 422 15.57 22.52 -15.10
N ASP A 423 14.35 22.80 -15.57
CA ASP A 423 13.16 22.94 -14.73
C ASP A 423 12.31 21.66 -14.69
N ALA A 424 12.73 20.57 -15.34
CA ALA A 424 12.06 19.28 -15.26
C ALA A 424 12.43 18.56 -13.95
N GLY A 425 11.46 17.91 -13.32
CA GLY A 425 11.68 17.10 -12.13
C GLY A 425 12.21 15.71 -12.46
N ILE A 426 13.07 15.15 -11.62
CA ILE A 426 13.58 13.79 -11.76
C ILE A 426 13.01 12.92 -10.64
N CYS A 427 12.28 11.86 -11.00
CA CYS A 427 11.70 10.93 -10.04
C CYS A 427 12.75 9.94 -9.54
N VAL A 428 12.79 9.75 -8.23
CA VAL A 428 13.68 8.80 -7.56
C VAL A 428 13.02 8.21 -6.32
N TRP A 429 13.27 6.93 -6.06
CA TRP A 429 12.86 6.26 -4.83
C TRP A 429 13.75 6.65 -3.65
N LEU A 430 13.23 6.52 -2.43
CA LEU A 430 14.05 6.64 -1.22
C LEU A 430 15.28 5.73 -1.29
N GLY A 431 16.46 6.30 -1.08
CA GLY A 431 17.73 5.59 -1.10
C GLY A 431 18.60 6.05 0.06
N GLU A 432 19.70 5.32 0.31
CA GLU A 432 20.65 5.69 1.35
C GLU A 432 21.40 6.98 0.94
N PRO A 433 21.77 7.87 1.90
CA PRO A 433 22.37 9.17 1.59
C PRO A 433 23.52 9.10 0.58
N GLN A 434 24.47 8.19 0.81
CA GLN A 434 25.64 7.99 -0.04
C GLN A 434 25.35 7.69 -1.52
N TYR A 435 24.20 7.09 -1.82
CA TYR A 435 23.76 6.82 -3.19
C TYR A 435 22.92 7.98 -3.74
N MET A 436 22.10 8.57 -2.87
CA MET A 436 21.27 9.72 -3.22
C MET A 436 22.09 10.96 -3.57
N ASP A 437 23.21 11.19 -2.88
CA ASP A 437 24.15 12.28 -3.16
C ASP A 437 24.68 12.16 -4.60
N VAL A 438 25.16 10.99 -5.00
CA VAL A 438 25.69 10.72 -6.34
C VAL A 438 24.60 10.83 -7.41
N PHE A 439 23.38 10.35 -7.10
CA PHE A 439 22.23 10.51 -7.99
C PHE A 439 21.92 12.00 -8.19
N ARG A 440 21.80 12.77 -7.10
CA ARG A 440 21.54 14.22 -7.13
C ARG A 440 22.61 14.97 -7.92
N GLU A 441 23.88 14.67 -7.70
CA GLU A 441 25.01 15.26 -8.43
C GLU A 441 24.88 15.08 -9.95
N SER A 442 24.38 13.93 -10.40
CA SER A 442 24.20 13.62 -11.83
C SER A 442 23.19 14.53 -12.53
N PHE A 443 22.27 15.13 -11.77
CA PHE A 443 21.20 15.99 -12.27
C PHE A 443 21.36 17.47 -11.85
N GLY A 444 22.32 17.78 -10.97
CA GLY A 444 22.68 19.14 -10.57
C GLY A 444 21.52 19.88 -9.87
N GLU A 445 21.22 21.09 -10.35
CA GLU A 445 20.18 21.97 -9.79
C GLU A 445 18.75 21.61 -10.23
N MET A 446 18.55 20.49 -10.92
CA MET A 446 17.19 20.09 -11.34
C MET A 446 16.33 19.71 -10.12
N PRO A 447 15.02 20.01 -10.13
CA PRO A 447 14.09 19.53 -9.11
C PRO A 447 14.07 18.00 -9.00
N MET A 448 13.87 17.50 -7.79
CA MET A 448 13.65 16.06 -7.56
C MET A 448 12.20 15.79 -7.17
N TYR A 449 11.71 14.65 -7.61
CA TYR A 449 10.44 14.09 -7.18
C TYR A 449 10.74 12.83 -6.38
N TYR A 450 10.57 12.89 -5.07
CA TYR A 450 10.87 11.78 -4.17
C TYR A 450 9.63 10.92 -3.99
N TRP A 451 9.68 9.71 -4.54
CA TRP A 451 8.65 8.71 -4.39
C TRP A 451 8.90 7.87 -3.14
N TYR A 452 8.13 8.13 -2.09
CA TYR A 452 8.24 7.45 -0.82
C TYR A 452 7.25 6.28 -0.72
N LYS A 453 7.80 5.06 -0.68
CA LYS A 453 7.06 3.81 -0.49
C LYS A 453 7.33 3.23 0.90
N LEU A 454 6.83 3.90 1.93
CA LEU A 454 7.22 3.68 3.33
C LEU A 454 6.45 2.55 4.04
N ALA A 455 5.46 1.93 3.38
CA ALA A 455 4.79 0.71 3.87
C ALA A 455 5.08 -0.46 2.93
N SER A 456 5.51 -1.61 3.45
CA SER A 456 5.78 -2.81 2.64
C SER A 456 4.52 -3.22 1.88
N GLY A 457 4.64 -3.30 0.56
CA GLY A 457 3.66 -4.00 -0.27
C GLY A 457 2.22 -3.52 -0.13
N TRP A 458 1.94 -2.21 -0.20
CA TRP A 458 0.58 -1.65 -0.38
C TRP A 458 -0.50 -1.99 0.68
N VAL A 459 -0.36 -2.98 1.56
CA VAL A 459 -1.48 -3.55 2.35
C VAL A 459 -1.09 -4.15 3.71
N ASP A 460 0.20 -4.37 3.98
CA ASP A 460 0.63 -5.30 5.05
C ASP A 460 1.36 -4.63 6.23
N ALA A 461 1.05 -3.37 6.53
CA ALA A 461 1.66 -2.60 7.63
C ALA A 461 0.74 -2.46 8.86
N GLY A 462 1.31 -2.01 9.99
CA GLY A 462 0.57 -1.65 11.19
C GLY A 462 -0.28 -0.39 11.04
N TRP A 463 -1.18 -0.15 11.99
CA TRP A 463 -1.99 1.07 12.01
C TRP A 463 -1.17 2.34 12.19
N LEU A 464 -0.05 2.25 12.90
CA LEU A 464 0.98 3.28 12.99
C LEU A 464 2.27 2.71 12.44
N ILE A 465 2.96 3.47 11.60
CA ILE A 465 4.30 3.10 11.13
C ILE A 465 5.28 4.23 11.36
N THR A 466 6.51 3.89 11.69
CA THR A 466 7.54 4.86 12.01
C THR A 466 8.49 5.12 10.85
N THR A 467 8.35 4.42 9.72
CA THR A 467 9.19 4.59 8.50
C THR A 467 9.11 5.99 7.89
N LEU A 468 8.10 6.77 8.28
CA LEU A 468 7.93 8.19 7.97
C LEU A 468 9.11 9.05 8.44
N ARG A 469 9.84 8.58 9.46
CA ARG A 469 11.06 9.22 9.97
C ARG A 469 12.19 9.33 8.94
N TYR A 470 12.12 8.56 7.86
CA TYR A 470 13.12 8.58 6.79
C TYR A 470 12.87 9.65 5.72
N ILE A 471 11.74 10.35 5.76
CA ILE A 471 11.44 11.45 4.81
C ILE A 471 12.56 12.50 4.74
N PRO A 472 13.20 12.90 5.85
CA PRO A 472 14.30 13.87 5.82
C PRO A 472 15.54 13.41 5.03
N THR A 473 15.75 12.10 4.84
CA THR A 473 16.92 11.54 4.12
C THR A 473 17.16 12.20 2.76
N ASN A 474 16.09 12.54 2.04
CA ASN A 474 16.19 13.14 0.72
C ASN A 474 15.86 14.64 0.70
N TYR A 475 16.00 15.35 1.80
CA TYR A 475 15.85 16.80 1.80
C TYR A 475 17.17 17.47 1.38
N TYR A 476 17.18 18.09 0.19
CA TYR A 476 18.33 18.81 -0.38
C TYR A 476 18.10 20.32 -0.49
N ASP A 477 17.10 20.85 0.24
CA ASP A 477 16.75 22.28 0.29
C ASP A 477 16.54 22.95 -1.09
N HIS A 478 16.02 22.20 -2.06
CA HIS A 478 15.71 22.73 -3.37
C HIS A 478 14.21 23.07 -3.48
N PRO A 479 13.82 24.30 -3.86
CA PRO A 479 12.43 24.76 -3.80
C PRO A 479 11.50 24.04 -4.79
N GLY A 480 12.06 23.44 -5.84
CA GLY A 480 11.31 22.63 -6.80
C GLY A 480 11.05 21.19 -6.34
N ASP A 481 11.66 20.75 -5.24
CA ASP A 481 11.57 19.36 -4.82
C ASP A 481 10.16 18.98 -4.33
N ILE A 482 9.72 17.79 -4.71
CA ILE A 482 8.40 17.25 -4.42
C ILE A 482 8.55 16.03 -3.53
N MET A 483 7.98 16.11 -2.33
CA MET A 483 7.74 14.95 -1.48
C MET A 483 6.40 14.33 -1.89
N ALA A 484 6.45 13.07 -2.36
CA ALA A 484 5.26 12.30 -2.72
C ALA A 484 5.25 10.96 -1.96
N VAL A 485 4.55 10.93 -0.82
CA VAL A 485 4.36 9.68 -0.05
C VAL A 485 3.06 8.98 -0.45
N ARG A 486 3.14 7.66 -0.61
CA ARG A 486 1.97 6.79 -0.79
C ARG A 486 1.81 5.86 0.41
N ILE A 487 1.03 6.29 1.39
CA ILE A 487 0.91 5.63 2.70
C ILE A 487 -0.29 4.67 2.78
N ASP A 488 -1.38 4.97 2.09
CA ASP A 488 -2.67 4.47 2.55
C ASP A 488 -3.65 4.03 1.46
N ARG A 489 -3.16 3.40 0.38
CA ARG A 489 -4.02 2.96 -0.74
C ARG A 489 -5.20 2.06 -0.36
N ASN A 490 -5.21 1.49 0.85
CA ASN A 490 -6.07 0.39 1.23
C ASN A 490 -6.88 0.57 2.55
N PHE A 491 -6.52 1.51 3.42
CA PHE A 491 -7.33 1.90 4.59
C PHE A 491 -7.04 3.36 4.97
N PRO A 492 -7.99 4.10 5.56
CA PRO A 492 -7.80 5.51 5.91
C PRO A 492 -6.77 5.67 7.03
N ASN A 493 -5.56 6.13 6.70
CA ASN A 493 -4.52 6.32 7.69
C ASN A 493 -4.07 7.79 7.79
N TYR A 494 -4.98 8.62 8.30
CA TYR A 494 -4.74 10.06 8.50
C TYR A 494 -3.61 10.34 9.50
N ILE A 495 -3.38 9.43 10.46
CA ILE A 495 -2.33 9.58 11.47
C ILE A 495 -0.94 9.50 10.84
N ASN A 496 -0.68 8.46 10.05
CA ASN A 496 0.56 8.38 9.29
C ASN A 496 0.70 9.54 8.28
N ARG A 497 -0.38 10.03 7.68
CA ARG A 497 -0.32 11.22 6.80
C ARG A 497 0.10 12.48 7.56
N LEU A 498 -0.41 12.71 8.77
CA LEU A 498 -0.03 13.85 9.61
C LEU A 498 1.44 13.75 10.05
N ILE A 499 1.89 12.56 10.46
CA ILE A 499 3.30 12.35 10.84
C ILE A 499 4.21 12.58 9.63
N ALA A 500 3.84 12.07 8.45
CA ALA A 500 4.58 12.34 7.22
C ALA A 500 4.63 13.84 6.90
N CYS A 501 3.53 14.56 7.14
CA CYS A 501 3.50 16.00 7.01
C CYS A 501 4.46 16.69 7.98
N GLN A 502 4.52 16.26 9.24
CA GLN A 502 5.45 16.83 10.23
C GLN A 502 6.90 16.73 9.73
N PHE A 503 7.34 15.54 9.29
CA PHE A 503 8.70 15.35 8.78
C PHE A 503 8.99 16.07 7.46
N ALA A 504 7.97 16.33 6.64
CA ALA A 504 8.14 17.12 5.42
C ALA A 504 8.06 18.63 5.64
N TRP A 505 7.36 19.07 6.69
CA TRP A 505 7.29 20.48 7.09
C TRP A 505 8.56 20.89 7.84
N ASN A 506 9.03 20.03 8.73
CA ASN A 506 10.26 20.20 9.49
C ASN A 506 11.09 18.92 9.44
N SER A 507 12.06 18.89 8.53
CA SER A 507 13.01 17.79 8.34
C SER A 507 13.89 17.53 9.57
N ASP A 508 14.07 18.55 10.43
CA ASP A 508 14.77 18.45 11.72
C ASP A 508 13.87 17.98 12.89
N SER A 509 12.66 17.45 12.60
CA SER A 509 11.77 16.94 13.64
C SER A 509 12.43 15.81 14.43
N GLU A 510 12.19 15.78 15.74
CA GLU A 510 12.75 14.75 16.62
C GLU A 510 12.37 13.34 16.15
N GLY A 511 13.34 12.42 16.13
CA GLY A 511 13.16 11.05 15.64
C GLY A 511 13.41 10.87 14.14
N ALA A 512 13.72 11.94 13.41
CA ALA A 512 14.21 11.85 12.04
C ALA A 512 15.50 11.00 11.97
N GLU A 513 15.58 10.14 10.97
CA GLU A 513 16.72 9.25 10.74
C GLU A 513 17.03 9.14 9.25
N ASP A 514 18.29 8.88 8.92
CA ASP A 514 18.68 8.53 7.56
C ASP A 514 18.25 7.11 7.21
N PHE A 515 17.76 6.94 5.98
CA PHE A 515 17.43 5.63 5.45
C PHE A 515 18.67 4.73 5.32
N SER A 516 18.55 3.47 5.73
CA SER A 516 19.65 2.48 5.75
C SER A 516 19.32 1.16 5.01
N GLY A 517 18.49 1.24 3.96
CA GLY A 517 18.31 0.13 3.01
C GLY A 517 17.13 -0.82 3.29
N ASN A 518 16.42 -0.67 4.41
CA ASN A 518 15.20 -1.43 4.69
C ASN A 518 13.96 -0.53 4.77
N TYR A 519 13.04 -0.68 3.82
CA TYR A 519 11.83 0.14 3.73
C TYR A 519 10.82 -0.09 4.86
N TYR A 520 10.74 -1.31 5.41
CA TYR A 520 9.86 -1.64 6.52
C TYR A 520 10.25 -2.98 7.17
N ASP A 521 10.49 -2.97 8.47
CA ASP A 521 10.62 -4.14 9.33
C ASP A 521 9.49 -4.16 10.35
N PHE A 522 8.51 -5.03 10.15
CA PHE A 522 7.35 -5.13 11.03
C PHE A 522 7.69 -5.44 12.50
N ARG A 523 8.92 -5.90 12.79
CA ARG A 523 9.38 -6.19 14.16
C ARG A 523 9.85 -4.95 14.91
N LYS A 524 10.03 -3.82 14.22
CA LYS A 524 10.56 -2.57 14.77
C LYS A 524 9.72 -1.38 14.38
N ASP A 525 9.35 -1.27 13.11
CA ASP A 525 8.78 -0.06 12.52
C ASP A 525 7.31 0.21 12.89
N ASN A 526 6.77 -0.50 13.88
CA ASN A 526 5.47 -0.21 14.48
C ASN A 526 5.60 0.36 15.91
N ASP A 527 6.78 0.20 16.54
CA ASP A 527 7.02 0.52 17.95
C ASP A 527 8.28 1.39 18.15
N GLU A 528 9.20 1.44 17.18
CA GLU A 528 10.47 2.17 17.24
C GLU A 528 10.67 3.10 16.03
N PRO A 529 11.23 4.31 16.22
CA PRO A 529 11.66 4.89 17.50
C PRO A 529 10.48 5.39 18.33
N GLU A 530 10.61 5.29 19.65
CA GLU A 530 9.57 5.63 20.64
C GLU A 530 9.02 7.04 20.44
N VAL A 531 9.87 8.03 20.11
CA VAL A 531 9.43 9.41 19.88
C VAL A 531 8.43 9.52 18.72
N VAL A 532 8.55 8.70 17.67
CA VAL A 532 7.59 8.72 16.56
C VAL A 532 6.26 8.11 16.98
N VAL A 533 6.30 7.05 17.79
CA VAL A 533 5.11 6.36 18.28
C VAL A 533 4.39 7.17 19.34
N GLU A 534 5.09 7.56 20.39
CA GLU A 534 4.52 8.20 21.57
C GLU A 534 4.27 9.69 21.32
N ARG A 535 5.29 10.49 20.97
CA ARG A 535 5.11 11.93 20.79
C ARG A 535 4.33 12.27 19.53
N TRP A 536 4.81 11.83 18.36
CA TRP A 536 4.19 12.22 17.09
C TRP A 536 2.87 11.49 16.83
N GLY A 537 2.76 10.23 17.26
CA GLY A 537 1.51 9.47 17.23
C GLY A 537 0.42 10.10 18.11
N GLU A 538 0.74 10.44 19.36
CA GLU A 538 -0.24 11.09 20.26
C GLU A 538 -0.66 12.45 19.69
N LEU A 539 0.30 13.27 19.27
CA LEU A 539 0.01 14.58 18.72
C LEU A 539 -0.87 14.50 17.46
N ALA A 540 -0.64 13.53 16.58
CA ALA A 540 -1.48 13.31 15.41
C ALA A 540 -2.90 12.86 15.79
N CYS A 541 -3.06 12.08 16.85
CA CYS A 541 -4.38 11.73 17.37
C CYS A 541 -5.08 12.93 18.02
N ARG A 542 -4.36 13.77 18.78
CA ARG A 542 -4.89 15.01 19.36
C ARG A 542 -5.29 16.02 18.29
N HIS A 543 -4.54 16.10 17.20
CA HIS A 543 -4.92 16.91 16.03
C HIS A 543 -6.26 16.48 15.44
N MET A 544 -6.50 15.17 15.34
CA MET A 544 -7.69 14.60 14.69
C MET A 544 -8.93 14.56 15.60
N TRP A 545 -8.76 14.30 16.90
CA TRP A 545 -9.87 14.08 17.83
C TRP A 545 -9.90 15.05 19.03
N GLY A 546 -8.97 16.01 19.08
CA GLY A 546 -8.83 16.94 20.18
C GLY A 546 -8.11 16.35 21.40
N PRO A 547 -7.89 17.18 22.44
CA PRO A 547 -7.05 16.85 23.59
C PRO A 547 -7.64 15.79 24.54
N GLU A 548 -8.97 15.58 24.52
CA GLU A 548 -9.64 14.62 25.40
C GLU A 548 -9.72 13.22 24.79
N VAL A 549 -10.11 13.13 23.52
CA VAL A 549 -10.28 11.85 22.81
C VAL A 549 -8.98 11.40 22.15
N GLY A 550 -8.14 12.34 21.71
CA GLY A 550 -6.86 12.06 21.05
C GLY A 550 -5.99 11.04 21.81
N PRO A 551 -5.73 11.20 23.11
CA PRO A 551 -4.94 10.23 23.88
C PRO A 551 -5.57 8.82 23.91
N VAL A 552 -6.90 8.71 23.99
CA VAL A 552 -7.59 7.40 23.92
C VAL A 552 -7.46 6.78 22.53
N MET A 553 -7.50 7.59 21.47
CA MET A 553 -7.27 7.11 20.12
C MET A 553 -5.82 6.70 19.91
N HIS A 554 -4.85 7.39 20.51
CA HIS A 554 -3.43 7.03 20.45
C HIS A 554 -3.17 5.63 21.03
N GLU A 555 -3.85 5.28 22.11
CA GLU A 555 -3.84 3.91 22.68
C GLU A 555 -4.31 2.83 21.71
N VAL A 556 -4.96 3.17 20.58
CA VAL A 556 -5.30 2.22 19.51
C VAL A 556 -4.12 2.02 18.57
N TYR A 557 -3.39 3.10 18.29
CA TYR A 557 -2.31 3.13 17.32
C TYR A 557 -0.98 2.64 17.90
N ASN A 558 -0.70 2.89 19.19
CA ASN A 558 0.57 2.54 19.85
C ASN A 558 0.65 1.07 20.34
N LYS A 559 -0.31 0.21 19.97
CA LYS A 559 -0.33 -1.20 20.40
C LYS A 559 0.30 -2.16 19.39
N GLY A 560 1.00 -1.64 18.39
CA GLY A 560 1.70 -2.45 17.38
C GLY A 560 0.77 -3.39 16.60
N VAL A 561 -0.51 -3.03 16.44
CA VAL A 561 -1.50 -3.88 15.75
C VAL A 561 -1.22 -3.88 14.24
N ILE A 562 -1.01 -5.07 13.69
CA ILE A 562 -0.72 -5.34 12.28
C ILE A 562 -1.79 -6.29 11.73
N PRO A 563 -2.89 -5.74 11.15
CA PRO A 563 -4.01 -6.56 10.69
C PRO A 563 -3.61 -7.69 9.74
N ALA A 564 -2.65 -7.46 8.84
CA ALA A 564 -2.16 -8.47 7.91
C ALA A 564 -1.48 -9.65 8.61
N MET A 565 -0.77 -9.41 9.71
CA MET A 565 -0.18 -10.49 10.51
C MET A 565 -1.26 -11.38 11.13
N ILE A 566 -2.41 -10.80 11.51
CA ILE A 566 -3.52 -11.51 12.16
C ILE A 566 -4.26 -12.41 11.16
N VAL A 567 -4.68 -11.86 10.01
CA VAL A 567 -5.57 -12.56 9.07
C VAL A 567 -4.85 -13.24 7.90
N ASN A 568 -3.62 -12.83 7.58
CA ASN A 568 -2.85 -13.41 6.48
C ASN A 568 -1.32 -13.33 6.72
N PRO A 569 -0.80 -13.95 7.79
CA PRO A 569 0.62 -13.87 8.10
C PRO A 569 1.50 -14.45 6.99
N SER A 570 1.01 -15.45 6.25
CA SER A 570 1.74 -16.03 5.12
C SER A 570 2.04 -15.00 4.04
N ARG A 571 1.07 -14.14 3.71
CA ARG A 571 1.27 -13.04 2.75
C ARG A 571 2.34 -12.05 3.25
N LEU A 572 2.20 -11.57 4.48
CA LEU A 572 3.15 -10.66 5.11
C LEU A 572 4.57 -11.25 5.13
N LEU A 573 4.69 -12.49 5.60
CA LEU A 573 5.97 -13.19 5.71
C LEU A 573 6.56 -13.57 4.35
N ASN A 574 5.74 -13.84 3.33
CA ASN A 574 6.25 -14.23 2.01
C ASN A 574 7.10 -13.13 1.39
N ASP A 575 6.63 -11.88 1.43
CA ASP A 575 7.36 -10.75 0.86
C ASP A 575 8.68 -10.50 1.59
N VAL A 576 8.63 -10.51 2.93
CA VAL A 576 9.82 -10.35 3.77
C VAL A 576 10.80 -11.51 3.56
N ASN A 577 10.32 -12.75 3.59
CA ASN A 577 11.15 -13.94 3.44
C ASN A 577 11.67 -14.13 2.02
N LYS A 578 10.99 -13.60 0.99
CA LYS A 578 11.51 -13.57 -0.37
C LYS A 578 12.80 -12.76 -0.44
N SER A 579 12.85 -11.59 0.20
CA SER A 579 14.07 -10.78 0.31
C SER A 579 15.15 -11.49 1.14
N ARG A 580 14.78 -12.07 2.29
CA ARG A 580 15.71 -12.79 3.17
C ARG A 580 16.35 -14.01 2.51
N ARG A 581 15.56 -14.84 1.82
CA ARG A 581 16.07 -15.98 1.03
C ARG A 581 17.05 -15.55 -0.04
N ARG A 582 16.78 -14.45 -0.74
CA ARG A 582 17.69 -13.88 -1.77
C ARG A 582 19.01 -13.39 -1.17
N THR A 583 19.00 -12.92 0.07
CA THR A 583 20.17 -12.39 0.79
C THR A 583 20.84 -13.42 1.69
N GLY A 584 20.41 -14.69 1.65
CA GLY A 584 20.97 -15.77 2.48
C GLY A 584 20.63 -15.66 3.97
N LEU A 585 19.64 -14.84 4.34
CA LEU A 585 19.14 -14.72 5.71
C LEU A 585 18.07 -15.78 5.97
N GLU A 586 18.07 -16.34 7.18
CA GLU A 586 17.05 -17.30 7.63
C GLU A 586 15.63 -16.70 7.52
N PRO A 587 14.64 -17.43 6.99
CA PRO A 587 13.26 -16.98 6.98
C PRO A 587 12.75 -16.62 8.38
N LEU A 588 11.92 -15.58 8.47
CA LEU A 588 11.13 -15.29 9.65
C LEU A 588 9.94 -16.25 9.73
N GLU A 589 9.67 -16.75 10.92
CA GLU A 589 8.49 -17.54 11.23
C GLU A 589 7.57 -16.77 12.15
N LEU A 590 6.26 -17.00 12.02
CA LEU A 590 5.29 -16.49 12.97
C LEU A 590 5.34 -17.35 14.24
N THR A 591 5.57 -16.72 15.38
CA THR A 591 5.55 -17.38 16.68
C THR A 591 4.19 -17.22 17.37
N PRO A 592 3.79 -18.18 18.24
CA PRO A 592 2.62 -17.99 19.10
C PRO A 592 2.71 -16.69 19.90
N GLU A 593 3.89 -16.34 20.42
CA GLU A 593 4.09 -15.15 21.24
C GLU A 593 3.83 -13.85 20.46
N GLN A 594 4.24 -13.78 19.19
CA GLN A 594 3.89 -12.64 18.33
C GLN A 594 2.38 -12.52 18.11
N MET A 595 1.69 -13.63 17.83
CA MET A 595 0.23 -13.63 17.64
C MET A 595 -0.51 -13.30 18.94
N LEU A 596 0.00 -13.74 20.09
CA LEU A 596 -0.51 -13.38 21.40
C LEU A 596 -0.40 -11.87 21.63
N GLY A 597 0.74 -11.26 21.30
CA GLY A 597 0.93 -9.81 21.37
C GLY A 597 -0.07 -9.05 20.48
N GLN A 598 -0.36 -9.56 19.28
CA GLN A 598 -1.41 -8.98 18.41
C GLN A 598 -2.82 -9.07 19.03
N ALA A 599 -3.15 -10.19 19.67
CA ALA A 599 -4.42 -10.36 20.37
C ALA A 599 -4.56 -9.39 21.56
N GLU A 600 -3.53 -9.33 22.42
CA GLU A 600 -3.49 -8.44 23.58
C GLU A 600 -3.49 -6.97 23.18
N GLY A 601 -2.76 -6.59 22.11
CA GLY A 601 -2.78 -5.24 21.56
C GLY A 601 -4.16 -4.82 21.05
N CYS A 602 -4.84 -5.71 20.33
CA CYS A 602 -6.22 -5.48 19.88
C CYS A 602 -7.22 -5.39 21.05
N GLU A 603 -7.07 -6.24 22.07
CA GLU A 603 -7.92 -6.20 23.28
C GLU A 603 -7.71 -4.91 24.07
N ALA A 604 -6.46 -4.46 24.23
CA ALA A 604 -6.13 -3.19 24.88
C ALA A 604 -6.70 -1.99 24.10
N ALA A 605 -6.53 -1.98 22.78
CA ALA A 605 -7.08 -0.96 21.90
C ALA A 605 -8.62 -0.94 21.94
N ALA A 606 -9.27 -2.10 21.94
CA ALA A 606 -10.72 -2.21 22.09
C ALA A 606 -11.18 -1.69 23.46
N ALA A 607 -10.48 -2.03 24.53
CA ALA A 607 -10.79 -1.57 25.89
C ALA A 607 -10.70 -0.04 26.00
N ALA A 608 -9.66 0.57 25.41
CA ALA A 608 -9.52 2.03 25.34
C ALA A 608 -10.71 2.67 24.60
N LEU A 609 -11.08 2.16 23.43
CA LEU A 609 -12.21 2.70 22.66
C LEU A 609 -13.56 2.53 23.38
N GLU A 610 -13.74 1.41 24.09
CA GLU A 610 -14.95 1.14 24.85
C GLU A 610 -15.17 2.14 26.00
N THR A 611 -14.12 2.80 26.53
CA THR A 611 -14.29 3.85 27.55
C THR A 611 -14.98 5.11 27.03
N LEU A 612 -14.98 5.34 25.72
CA LEU A 612 -15.66 6.49 25.09
C LEU A 612 -17.14 6.24 24.85
N LEU A 613 -17.60 4.99 24.89
CA LEU A 613 -18.99 4.66 24.60
C LEU A 613 -19.94 5.28 25.64
N GLY A 614 -20.88 6.10 25.16
CA GLY A 614 -21.86 6.79 26.00
C GLY A 614 -21.34 8.05 26.70
N THR A 615 -20.13 8.51 26.36
CA THR A 615 -19.58 9.78 26.83
C THR A 615 -20.10 10.97 26.02
N GLU A 616 -20.07 12.17 26.60
CA GLU A 616 -20.40 13.41 25.88
C GLU A 616 -19.37 13.69 24.77
N GLN A 617 -18.09 13.40 25.02
CA GLN A 617 -17.00 13.53 24.06
C GLN A 617 -17.24 12.78 22.76
N LEU A 618 -17.78 11.56 22.84
CA LEU A 618 -18.13 10.78 21.66
C LEU A 618 -19.31 11.39 20.89
N ALA A 619 -20.28 11.97 21.60
CA ALA A 619 -21.46 12.59 21.00
C ALA A 619 -21.15 13.93 20.30
N GLU A 620 -20.13 14.63 20.77
CA GLU A 620 -19.66 15.91 20.21
C GLU A 620 -18.62 15.74 19.10
N MET A 621 -18.18 14.50 18.83
CA MET A 621 -17.18 14.19 17.82
C MET A 621 -17.65 14.60 16.41
N ASP A 622 -16.74 15.16 15.63
CA ASP A 622 -17.05 15.47 14.23
C ASP A 622 -17.31 14.20 13.40
N GLU A 623 -17.84 14.39 12.20
CA GLU A 623 -18.24 13.27 11.34
C GLU A 623 -17.09 12.34 10.96
N MET A 624 -15.92 12.87 10.63
CA MET A 624 -14.78 12.06 10.24
C MET A 624 -14.25 11.30 11.46
N GLY A 625 -14.15 11.99 12.60
CA GLY A 625 -13.73 11.44 13.87
C GLY A 625 -14.59 10.26 14.29
N GLU A 626 -15.93 10.40 14.27
CA GLU A 626 -16.84 9.33 14.69
C GLU A 626 -16.74 8.12 13.75
N ARG A 627 -16.65 8.35 12.43
CA ARG A 627 -16.53 7.27 11.45
C ARG A 627 -15.27 6.46 11.64
N LEU A 628 -14.14 7.12 11.91
CA LEU A 628 -12.88 6.46 12.20
C LEU A 628 -12.92 5.75 13.57
N PHE A 629 -13.53 6.36 14.60
CA PHE A 629 -13.76 5.68 15.87
C PHE A 629 -14.53 4.36 15.66
N VAL A 630 -15.64 4.38 14.93
CA VAL A 630 -16.42 3.17 14.61
C VAL A 630 -15.60 2.18 13.79
N TYR A 631 -14.78 2.65 12.85
CA TYR A 631 -13.88 1.81 12.05
C TYR A 631 -12.92 1.00 12.94
N TYR A 632 -12.26 1.66 13.88
CA TYR A 632 -11.29 1.01 14.79
C TYR A 632 -11.97 0.19 15.87
N LEU A 633 -13.10 0.64 16.44
CA LEU A 633 -13.83 -0.11 17.47
C LEU A 633 -14.29 -1.48 16.94
N ARG A 634 -14.82 -1.52 15.71
CA ARG A 634 -15.24 -2.78 15.09
C ARG A 634 -14.05 -3.70 14.79
N ARG A 635 -12.96 -3.14 14.28
CA ARG A 635 -11.78 -3.93 13.86
C ARG A 635 -10.96 -4.44 15.04
N THR A 636 -10.69 -3.62 16.04
CA THR A 636 -10.01 -4.07 17.27
C THR A 636 -10.73 -5.25 17.91
N ASN A 637 -12.07 -5.21 17.98
CA ASN A 637 -12.87 -6.29 18.53
C ASN A 637 -12.84 -7.57 17.70
N CYS A 638 -13.05 -7.50 16.37
CA CYS A 638 -13.03 -8.71 15.55
C CYS A 638 -11.62 -9.30 15.41
N LEU A 639 -10.59 -8.45 15.23
CA LEU A 639 -9.21 -8.87 15.08
C LEU A 639 -8.63 -9.43 16.38
N GLY A 640 -8.99 -8.87 17.55
CA GLY A 640 -8.52 -9.40 18.83
C GLY A 640 -8.97 -10.83 19.08
N ALA A 641 -10.26 -11.12 18.89
CA ALA A 641 -10.78 -12.48 19.02
C ALA A 641 -10.20 -13.43 17.97
N TYR A 642 -10.04 -12.96 16.72
CA TYR A 642 -9.44 -13.75 15.64
C TYR A 642 -7.96 -14.08 15.93
N ALA A 643 -7.18 -13.10 16.37
CA ALA A 643 -5.79 -13.26 16.76
C ALA A 643 -5.65 -14.22 17.95
N ARG A 644 -6.54 -14.13 18.95
CA ARG A 644 -6.57 -15.04 20.10
C ARG A 644 -6.82 -16.49 19.65
N ALA A 645 -7.78 -16.71 18.76
CA ALA A 645 -8.02 -18.03 18.17
C ALA A 645 -6.82 -18.53 17.35
N HIS A 646 -6.18 -17.65 16.59
CA HIS A 646 -4.98 -17.96 15.81
C HIS A 646 -3.79 -18.32 16.71
N TYR A 647 -3.60 -17.62 17.83
CA TYR A 647 -2.61 -17.99 18.86
C TYR A 647 -2.82 -19.44 19.33
N HIS A 648 -4.05 -19.79 19.69
CA HIS A 648 -4.39 -21.13 20.11
C HIS A 648 -4.21 -22.17 19.00
N LEU A 649 -4.47 -21.81 17.73
CA LEU A 649 -4.16 -22.66 16.58
C LEU A 649 -2.66 -22.97 16.49
N LEU A 650 -1.79 -21.96 16.65
CA LEU A 650 -0.34 -22.14 16.63
C LEU A 650 0.14 -23.02 17.81
N GLN A 651 -0.43 -22.82 19.01
CA GLN A 651 -0.12 -23.66 20.17
C GLN A 651 -0.60 -25.12 19.96
N ALA A 652 -1.78 -25.32 19.38
CA ALA A 652 -2.29 -26.65 19.06
C ALA A 652 -1.41 -27.36 18.03
N GLN A 653 -0.91 -26.65 17.02
CA GLN A 653 0.05 -27.18 16.04
C GLN A 653 1.39 -27.55 16.70
N LYS A 654 1.88 -26.73 17.64
CA LYS A 654 3.08 -27.04 18.44
C LYS A 654 2.86 -28.28 19.31
N ALA A 655 1.72 -28.42 19.95
CA ALA A 655 1.36 -29.60 20.73
C ALA A 655 1.26 -30.87 19.85
N LEU A 656 0.67 -30.74 18.65
CA LEU A 656 0.64 -31.81 17.63
C LEU A 656 2.07 -32.28 17.28
N ALA A 657 2.97 -31.35 16.97
CA ALA A 657 4.36 -31.65 16.65
C ALA A 657 5.11 -32.33 17.80
N ASN A 658 4.77 -31.99 19.05
CA ASN A 658 5.34 -32.60 20.25
C ASN A 658 4.69 -33.93 20.65
N GLY A 659 3.61 -34.33 19.99
CA GLY A 659 2.86 -35.53 20.32
C GLY A 659 2.01 -35.42 21.60
N ASP A 660 1.65 -34.21 22.02
CA ASP A 660 0.86 -33.96 23.22
C ASP A 660 -0.62 -33.72 22.89
N GLY A 661 -1.39 -34.82 22.82
CA GLY A 661 -2.82 -34.77 22.51
C GLY A 661 -3.66 -34.03 23.55
N THR A 662 -3.29 -34.07 24.84
CA THR A 662 -4.05 -33.40 25.90
C THR A 662 -3.92 -31.89 25.77
N GLU A 663 -2.70 -31.39 25.59
CA GLU A 663 -2.48 -29.97 25.37
C GLU A 663 -3.10 -29.49 24.05
N LEU A 664 -3.02 -30.30 23.00
CA LEU A 664 -3.65 -30.03 21.70
C LEU A 664 -5.16 -29.82 21.83
N GLU A 665 -5.87 -30.78 22.45
CA GLU A 665 -7.32 -30.70 22.64
C GLU A 665 -7.71 -29.47 23.47
N ARG A 666 -6.92 -29.17 24.52
CA ARG A 666 -7.12 -27.97 25.35
C ARG A 666 -6.97 -26.69 24.52
N GLN A 667 -5.90 -26.57 23.74
CA GLN A 667 -5.65 -25.38 22.92
C GLN A 667 -6.72 -25.20 21.84
N VAL A 668 -7.18 -26.28 21.21
CA VAL A 668 -8.31 -26.20 20.26
C VAL A 668 -9.58 -25.72 20.94
N ALA A 669 -9.92 -26.24 22.12
CA ALA A 669 -11.10 -25.81 22.88
C ALA A 669 -11.04 -24.32 23.25
N GLU A 670 -9.89 -23.82 23.71
CA GLU A 670 -9.67 -22.40 24.01
C GLU A 670 -9.80 -21.52 22.75
N GLY A 671 -9.27 -21.97 21.62
CA GLY A 671 -9.42 -21.27 20.34
C GLY A 671 -10.87 -21.17 19.87
N LEU A 672 -11.64 -22.25 20.00
CA LEU A 672 -13.08 -22.26 19.67
C LEU A 672 -13.87 -21.34 20.60
N HIS A 673 -13.58 -21.37 21.90
CA HIS A 673 -14.18 -20.46 22.88
C HIS A 673 -13.87 -18.99 22.55
N ALA A 674 -12.63 -18.67 22.15
CA ALA A 674 -12.27 -17.31 21.74
C ALA A 674 -13.09 -16.83 20.52
N LEU A 675 -13.36 -17.71 19.55
CA LEU A 675 -14.23 -17.38 18.41
C LEU A 675 -15.67 -17.13 18.83
N ASP A 676 -16.24 -18.00 19.68
CA ASP A 676 -17.62 -17.88 20.16
C ASP A 676 -17.81 -16.59 20.97
N ALA A 677 -16.94 -16.35 21.95
CA ALA A 677 -16.95 -15.11 22.74
C ALA A 677 -16.74 -13.87 21.86
N GLY A 678 -15.88 -13.96 20.84
CA GLY A 678 -15.65 -12.90 19.87
C GLY A 678 -16.90 -12.57 19.05
N LEU A 679 -17.65 -13.58 18.58
CA LEU A 679 -18.90 -13.37 17.84
C LEU A 679 -19.98 -12.74 18.71
N GLU A 680 -20.11 -13.16 19.97
CA GLU A 680 -21.02 -12.54 20.94
C GLU A 680 -20.66 -11.08 21.19
N LYS A 681 -19.36 -10.79 21.41
CA LYS A 681 -18.87 -9.42 21.59
C LYS A 681 -19.14 -8.57 20.34
N MET A 682 -18.89 -9.11 19.15
CA MET A 682 -19.16 -8.42 17.90
C MET A 682 -20.65 -8.14 17.70
N ALA A 683 -21.56 -9.04 18.07
CA ALA A 683 -22.99 -8.77 18.01
C ALA A 683 -23.37 -7.52 18.83
N ARG A 684 -22.82 -7.38 20.05
CA ARG A 684 -22.99 -6.19 20.89
C ARG A 684 -22.38 -4.94 20.27
N VAL A 685 -21.15 -5.01 19.75
CA VAL A 685 -20.49 -3.85 19.09
C VAL A 685 -21.30 -3.40 17.86
N MET A 686 -21.85 -4.34 17.09
CA MET A 686 -22.67 -4.05 15.93
C MET A 686 -24.01 -3.42 16.31
N GLU A 687 -24.61 -3.81 17.43
CA GLU A 687 -25.80 -3.17 17.98
C GLU A 687 -25.51 -1.74 18.44
N ILE A 688 -24.47 -1.53 19.24
CA ILE A 688 -24.06 -0.20 19.75
C ILE A 688 -23.77 0.76 18.59
N THR A 689 -23.01 0.29 17.59
CA THR A 689 -22.59 1.13 16.47
C THR A 689 -23.64 1.20 15.34
N SER A 690 -24.85 0.64 15.53
CA SER A 690 -25.88 0.58 14.47
C SER A 690 -26.48 1.95 14.13
N THR A 691 -26.48 2.87 15.08
CA THR A 691 -26.96 4.25 14.91
C THR A 691 -25.84 5.27 14.71
N MET A 692 -24.58 4.82 14.78
CA MET A 692 -23.41 5.66 14.65
C MET A 692 -23.01 5.83 13.18
N ARG A 693 -22.29 6.92 12.88
CA ARG A 693 -21.74 7.18 11.54
C ARG A 693 -20.58 6.21 11.29
N ALA A 694 -20.66 5.37 10.27
CA ALA A 694 -19.64 4.33 9.99
C ALA A 694 -18.81 4.64 8.74
N TYR A 695 -17.50 4.34 8.77
CA TYR A 695 -16.62 4.50 7.61
C TYR A 695 -16.83 3.42 6.52
N ASP A 696 -17.10 2.17 6.94
CA ASP A 696 -17.22 1.01 6.06
C ASP A 696 -18.63 0.39 6.16
N VAL A 697 -19.48 0.71 5.17
CA VAL A 697 -20.86 0.20 5.13
C VAL A 697 -20.95 -1.28 4.73
N LYS A 698 -19.90 -1.88 4.15
CA LYS A 698 -19.90 -3.30 3.79
C LYS A 698 -19.76 -4.19 5.01
N PHE A 699 -19.20 -3.68 6.11
CA PHE A 699 -18.99 -4.39 7.36
C PHE A 699 -20.26 -5.10 7.88
N HIS A 700 -21.45 -4.52 7.70
CA HIS A 700 -22.72 -5.15 8.12
C HIS A 700 -23.17 -6.32 7.24
N ARG A 701 -22.78 -6.38 5.95
CA ARG A 701 -23.33 -7.37 4.99
C ARG A 701 -22.85 -8.79 5.27
N GLN A 702 -21.62 -8.93 5.76
CA GLN A 702 -20.98 -10.22 6.00
C GLN A 702 -20.97 -10.61 7.48
N ALA A 703 -21.19 -9.66 8.41
CA ALA A 703 -21.19 -9.89 9.84
C ALA A 703 -22.15 -11.01 10.28
N ALA A 704 -23.31 -11.16 9.62
CA ALA A 704 -24.26 -12.23 9.89
C ALA A 704 -23.69 -13.65 9.67
N ASN A 705 -22.65 -13.77 8.84
CA ASN A 705 -21.95 -15.02 8.57
C ASN A 705 -20.68 -15.19 9.42
N GLY A 706 -20.42 -14.28 10.38
CA GLY A 706 -19.19 -14.27 11.17
C GLY A 706 -17.93 -13.88 10.37
N ILE A 707 -18.10 -13.14 9.28
CA ILE A 707 -17.01 -12.69 8.40
C ILE A 707 -16.93 -11.17 8.48
N PHE A 708 -15.75 -10.66 8.83
CA PHE A 708 -15.53 -9.23 9.06
C PHE A 708 -14.37 -8.68 8.22
N PRO A 709 -14.57 -7.58 7.47
CA PRO A 709 -13.49 -6.95 6.71
C PRO A 709 -12.30 -6.54 7.59
N ALA A 710 -11.11 -7.05 7.26
CA ALA A 710 -9.87 -6.74 7.97
C ALA A 710 -8.96 -5.84 7.13
N ILE A 711 -8.45 -6.38 6.01
CA ILE A 711 -7.61 -5.69 5.03
C ILE A 711 -8.15 -5.91 3.60
N PRO A 712 -7.77 -5.11 2.60
CA PRO A 712 -8.24 -5.35 1.24
C PRO A 712 -7.89 -6.74 0.70
N GLY A 713 -8.94 -7.46 0.29
CA GLY A 713 -8.87 -8.82 -0.21
C GLY A 713 -8.74 -9.89 0.88
N THR A 714 -8.80 -9.55 2.18
CA THR A 714 -8.78 -10.56 3.25
C THR A 714 -9.62 -10.15 4.45
N ASP A 715 -10.52 -11.05 4.85
CA ASP A 715 -11.44 -10.88 5.97
C ASP A 715 -10.99 -11.70 7.19
N ALA A 716 -11.39 -11.28 8.39
CA ALA A 716 -11.41 -12.13 9.57
C ALA A 716 -12.60 -13.10 9.47
N ASP A 717 -12.33 -14.29 8.94
CA ASP A 717 -13.32 -15.35 8.67
C ASP A 717 -13.38 -16.37 9.82
N PHE A 718 -14.28 -16.14 10.77
CA PHE A 718 -14.40 -16.96 11.98
C PHE A 718 -14.78 -18.43 11.66
N PRO A 719 -15.73 -18.70 10.74
CA PRO A 719 -15.99 -20.08 10.28
C PRO A 719 -14.72 -20.79 9.79
N ARG A 720 -13.90 -20.13 8.96
CA ARG A 720 -12.66 -20.72 8.46
C ARG A 720 -11.62 -20.96 9.56
N MET A 721 -11.51 -20.06 10.53
CA MET A 721 -10.61 -20.26 11.68
C MET A 721 -11.06 -21.46 12.54
N ARG A 722 -12.38 -21.64 12.72
CA ARG A 722 -12.94 -22.82 13.38
C ARG A 722 -12.57 -24.11 12.65
N GLU A 723 -12.76 -24.16 11.34
CA GLU A 723 -12.38 -25.31 10.51
C GLU A 723 -10.89 -25.64 10.67
N SER A 724 -10.04 -24.62 10.76
CA SER A 724 -8.59 -24.76 10.94
C SER A 724 -8.22 -25.35 12.31
N LEU A 725 -8.88 -24.91 13.38
CA LEU A 725 -8.72 -25.45 14.73
C LEU A 725 -9.16 -26.92 14.80
N GLU A 726 -10.34 -27.23 14.25
CA GLU A 726 -10.86 -28.61 14.20
C GLU A 726 -9.99 -29.54 13.34
N ALA A 727 -9.37 -29.00 12.29
CA ALA A 727 -8.42 -29.76 11.47
C ALA A 727 -7.24 -30.28 12.29
N VAL A 728 -6.76 -29.53 13.29
CA VAL A 728 -5.65 -30.01 14.15
C VAL A 728 -6.03 -31.25 14.96
N ILE A 729 -7.28 -31.35 15.43
CA ILE A 729 -7.79 -32.57 16.08
C ILE A 729 -7.83 -33.72 15.09
N ARG A 730 -8.33 -33.50 13.86
CA ARG A 730 -8.35 -34.53 12.82
C ARG A 730 -6.94 -35.03 12.51
N ARG A 731 -5.96 -34.13 12.41
CA ARG A 731 -4.54 -34.49 12.20
C ARG A 731 -3.98 -35.33 13.33
N TRP A 732 -4.31 -35.00 14.59
CA TRP A 732 -3.94 -35.80 15.74
C TRP A 732 -4.52 -37.21 15.66
N GLN A 733 -5.82 -37.32 15.35
CA GLN A 733 -6.48 -38.62 15.18
C GLN A 733 -5.81 -39.42 14.06
N ASP A 734 -5.55 -38.79 12.92
CA ASP A 734 -4.84 -39.40 11.79
C ASP A 734 -3.44 -39.88 12.19
N ALA A 735 -2.70 -39.08 12.97
CA ALA A 735 -1.38 -39.43 13.48
C ALA A 735 -1.39 -40.71 14.35
N GLN A 736 -2.50 -40.98 15.04
CA GLN A 736 -2.69 -42.19 15.85
C GLN A 736 -3.17 -43.40 15.05
N LEU A 737 -3.62 -43.21 13.80
CA LEU A 737 -4.10 -44.32 13.00
C LEU A 737 -2.96 -45.27 12.62
N GLN A 738 -3.18 -46.56 12.90
CA GLN A 738 -2.38 -47.67 12.40
C GLN A 738 -3.21 -48.43 11.37
N PHE A 739 -2.61 -48.75 10.23
CA PHE A 739 -3.30 -49.44 9.14
C PHE A 739 -2.53 -50.66 8.67
N GLU A 740 -3.30 -51.65 8.24
CA GLU A 740 -2.81 -52.66 7.31
C GLU A 740 -2.67 -52.03 5.91
N PRO A 741 -1.72 -52.47 5.07
CA PRO A 741 -1.55 -51.94 3.72
C PRO A 741 -2.85 -52.02 2.90
N ILE A 742 -3.23 -50.95 2.20
CA ILE A 742 -4.51 -50.81 1.45
C ILE A 742 -4.76 -51.97 0.46
N SER A 743 -5.54 -52.98 0.82
CA SER A 743 -5.80 -54.12 -0.08
C SER A 743 -7.22 -54.03 -0.63
N HIS A 744 -7.37 -54.01 -1.95
CA HIS A 744 -8.66 -54.00 -2.62
C HIS A 744 -8.70 -55.06 -3.74
N GLU A 745 -9.79 -55.83 -3.80
CA GLU A 745 -10.07 -56.74 -4.90
C GLU A 745 -11.04 -56.05 -5.88
N GLY A 746 -10.67 -55.91 -7.15
CA GLY A 746 -11.51 -55.29 -8.18
C GLY A 746 -10.76 -54.22 -9.00
N PRO A 747 -11.50 -53.30 -9.64
CA PRO A 747 -10.90 -52.16 -10.35
C PRO A 747 -10.01 -51.31 -9.42
N VAL A 748 -8.96 -50.71 -9.98
CA VAL A 748 -8.06 -49.80 -9.25
C VAL A 748 -8.83 -48.54 -8.87
N ARG A 749 -8.88 -48.21 -7.59
CA ARG A 749 -9.52 -46.97 -7.12
C ARG A 749 -8.53 -45.82 -7.10
N VAL A 750 -8.86 -44.76 -7.84
CA VAL A 750 -8.01 -43.60 -8.05
C VAL A 750 -8.70 -42.35 -7.51
N ALA A 751 -8.03 -41.64 -6.62
CA ALA A 751 -8.39 -40.30 -6.23
C ALA A 751 -7.69 -39.29 -7.15
N ILE A 752 -8.42 -38.31 -7.67
CA ILE A 752 -7.84 -37.12 -8.30
C ILE A 752 -8.08 -35.94 -7.36
N TYR A 753 -7.02 -35.25 -6.95
CA TYR A 753 -7.16 -34.09 -6.09
C TYR A 753 -7.76 -32.90 -6.86
N ASP A 754 -8.94 -32.46 -6.46
CA ASP A 754 -9.64 -31.27 -6.95
C ASP A 754 -10.10 -30.42 -5.75
N PRO A 755 -9.35 -29.36 -5.40
CA PRO A 755 -9.67 -28.50 -4.28
C PRO A 755 -10.69 -27.39 -4.62
N SER A 756 -11.29 -27.38 -5.82
CA SER A 756 -12.19 -26.30 -6.25
C SER A 756 -13.38 -26.09 -5.31
N GLY A 757 -13.99 -27.17 -4.83
CA GLY A 757 -15.06 -27.13 -3.83
C GLY A 757 -14.63 -26.60 -2.46
N ASP A 758 -13.32 -26.47 -2.23
CA ASP A 758 -12.70 -26.05 -0.99
C ASP A 758 -11.90 -24.73 -1.14
N GLY A 759 -12.09 -24.01 -2.26
CA GLY A 759 -11.48 -22.72 -2.51
C GLY A 759 -10.06 -22.75 -3.08
N GLY A 760 -9.52 -23.94 -3.38
CA GLY A 760 -8.30 -24.09 -4.14
C GLY A 760 -8.56 -24.11 -5.65
N THR A 761 -7.51 -24.36 -6.42
CA THR A 761 -7.58 -24.48 -7.88
C THR A 761 -6.86 -25.73 -8.34
N ALA A 762 -7.31 -26.34 -9.45
CA ALA A 762 -6.59 -27.42 -10.10
C ALA A 762 -6.65 -27.25 -11.62
N ILE A 763 -5.57 -27.65 -12.30
CA ILE A 763 -5.38 -27.56 -13.75
C ILE A 763 -4.92 -28.93 -14.25
N GLY A 764 -5.47 -29.38 -15.38
CA GLY A 764 -5.18 -30.72 -15.97
C GLY A 764 -5.94 -31.89 -15.32
N HIS A 765 -6.48 -31.71 -14.11
CA HIS A 765 -7.24 -32.75 -13.38
C HIS A 765 -8.43 -33.34 -14.15
N GLN A 766 -9.13 -32.53 -14.96
CA GLN A 766 -10.22 -33.01 -15.81
C GLN A 766 -9.71 -33.90 -16.95
N GLY A 767 -8.55 -33.61 -17.52
CA GLY A 767 -7.95 -34.44 -18.57
C GLY A 767 -7.54 -35.82 -18.04
N TRP A 768 -7.05 -35.88 -16.80
CA TRP A 768 -6.84 -37.15 -16.09
C TRP A 768 -8.14 -37.93 -15.91
N MET A 769 -9.21 -37.29 -15.44
CA MET A 769 -10.52 -37.93 -15.24
C MET A 769 -11.07 -38.52 -16.55
N GLU A 770 -11.09 -37.74 -17.63
CA GLU A 770 -11.61 -38.21 -18.92
C GLU A 770 -10.75 -39.34 -19.50
N THR A 771 -9.43 -39.32 -19.29
CA THR A 771 -8.55 -40.41 -19.71
C THR A 771 -8.80 -41.70 -18.92
N LEU A 772 -8.97 -41.62 -17.59
CA LEU A 772 -9.25 -42.80 -16.76
C LEU A 772 -10.61 -43.44 -17.06
N LYS A 773 -11.62 -42.64 -17.44
CA LYS A 773 -12.94 -43.16 -17.87
C LYS A 773 -12.87 -44.07 -19.11
N THR A 774 -11.75 -44.06 -19.86
CA THR A 774 -11.54 -44.94 -21.01
C THR A 774 -11.05 -46.35 -20.63
N ASP A 775 -10.86 -46.63 -19.34
CA ASP A 775 -10.36 -47.90 -18.82
C ASP A 775 -11.31 -48.49 -17.77
N ASP A 776 -12.04 -49.55 -18.15
CA ASP A 776 -12.98 -50.25 -17.26
C ASP A 776 -12.31 -50.90 -16.03
N GLY A 777 -10.97 -51.02 -16.03
CA GLY A 777 -10.16 -51.51 -14.91
C GLY A 777 -9.86 -50.46 -13.83
N VAL A 778 -10.33 -49.22 -14.01
CA VAL A 778 -10.07 -48.10 -13.10
C VAL A 778 -11.39 -47.43 -12.71
N VAL A 779 -11.51 -47.07 -11.43
CA VAL A 779 -12.60 -46.22 -10.93
C VAL A 779 -11.98 -44.97 -10.33
N ALA A 780 -12.26 -43.82 -10.92
CA ALA A 780 -11.71 -42.54 -10.50
C ALA A 780 -12.79 -41.60 -9.96
N GLU A 781 -12.46 -40.85 -8.92
CA GLU A 781 -13.29 -39.75 -8.44
C GLU A 781 -12.46 -38.54 -7.99
N PHE A 782 -13.10 -37.37 -7.98
CA PHE A 782 -12.50 -36.16 -7.44
C PHE A 782 -12.62 -36.14 -5.92
N ILE A 783 -11.52 -35.81 -5.25
CA ILE A 783 -11.48 -35.59 -3.80
C ILE A 783 -10.87 -34.23 -3.49
N ASN A 784 -11.33 -33.61 -2.41
CA ASN A 784 -10.74 -32.39 -1.85
C ASN A 784 -10.13 -32.61 -0.45
N ASP A 785 -10.39 -33.76 0.18
CA ASP A 785 -9.88 -34.13 1.49
C ASP A 785 -8.68 -35.09 1.38
N LEU A 786 -7.50 -34.60 1.76
CA LEU A 786 -6.26 -35.38 1.80
C LEU A 786 -5.98 -35.99 3.18
N SER A 787 -6.95 -36.04 4.09
CA SER A 787 -6.82 -36.76 5.36
C SER A 787 -6.44 -38.22 5.13
N LEU A 788 -5.67 -38.79 6.06
CA LEU A 788 -5.14 -40.14 5.88
C LEU A 788 -6.30 -41.16 5.86
N SER A 789 -7.30 -40.95 6.71
CA SER A 789 -8.52 -41.76 6.74
C SER A 789 -9.33 -41.73 5.44
N ASN A 790 -9.24 -40.65 4.66
CA ASN A 790 -9.84 -40.59 3.33
C ASN A 790 -8.96 -41.24 2.27
N LEU A 791 -7.65 -40.94 2.24
CA LEU A 791 -6.73 -41.45 1.23
C LEU A 791 -6.62 -42.98 1.24
N VAL A 792 -6.70 -43.63 2.41
CA VAL A 792 -6.66 -45.10 2.50
C VAL A 792 -7.81 -45.82 1.80
N LYS A 793 -8.82 -45.09 1.32
CA LYS A 793 -9.89 -45.62 0.45
C LYS A 793 -9.44 -45.82 -1.00
N TYR A 794 -8.27 -45.32 -1.40
CA TYR A 794 -7.78 -45.34 -2.78
C TYR A 794 -6.40 -46.00 -2.87
N GLU A 795 -6.16 -46.74 -3.94
CA GLU A 795 -4.83 -47.30 -4.21
C GLU A 795 -3.88 -46.27 -4.83
N VAL A 796 -4.42 -45.27 -5.52
CA VAL A 796 -3.65 -44.22 -6.20
C VAL A 796 -4.24 -42.84 -5.93
N LEU A 797 -3.38 -41.88 -5.66
CA LEU A 797 -3.67 -40.45 -5.67
C LEU A 797 -2.98 -39.78 -6.87
N LEU A 798 -3.73 -39.05 -7.66
CA LEU A 798 -3.20 -38.15 -8.68
C LEU A 798 -3.30 -36.71 -8.18
N TYR A 799 -2.15 -36.06 -8.01
CA TYR A 799 -2.03 -34.68 -7.54
C TYR A 799 -1.65 -33.76 -8.73
N PRO A 800 -2.62 -33.03 -9.30
CA PRO A 800 -2.43 -32.23 -10.51
C PRO A 800 -1.71 -30.91 -10.18
N GLN A 801 -1.47 -30.07 -11.19
CA GLN A 801 -1.14 -28.67 -10.95
C GLN A 801 -2.26 -28.02 -10.14
N ALA A 802 -2.04 -27.79 -8.85
CA ALA A 802 -3.08 -27.27 -7.96
C ALA A 802 -2.54 -26.30 -6.90
N SER A 803 -3.41 -25.40 -6.47
CA SER A 803 -3.29 -24.70 -5.19
C SER A 803 -4.21 -25.36 -4.17
N SER A 804 -3.74 -25.55 -2.95
CA SER A 804 -4.49 -26.30 -1.93
C SER A 804 -5.80 -25.60 -1.54
N GLY A 805 -6.83 -26.39 -1.25
CA GLY A 805 -8.08 -25.93 -0.63
C GLY A 805 -7.92 -25.62 0.86
N ARG A 806 -8.93 -25.02 1.50
CA ARG A 806 -8.91 -24.63 2.91
C ARG A 806 -8.57 -25.76 3.89
N SER A 807 -8.92 -27.00 3.55
CA SER A 807 -8.71 -28.19 4.37
C SER A 807 -7.31 -28.81 4.25
N VAL A 808 -6.51 -28.39 3.27
CA VAL A 808 -5.18 -28.95 2.99
C VAL A 808 -4.10 -27.92 3.29
N SER A 809 -3.15 -28.30 4.13
CA SER A 809 -1.98 -27.52 4.47
C SER A 809 -0.70 -28.28 4.14
N ARG A 810 0.43 -27.68 4.52
CA ARG A 810 1.75 -28.31 4.48
C ARG A 810 1.78 -29.68 5.18
N TYR A 811 1.00 -29.87 6.25
CA TYR A 811 0.93 -31.16 6.95
C TYR A 811 0.32 -32.25 6.07
N GLU A 812 -0.83 -32.00 5.44
CA GLU A 812 -1.47 -32.96 4.54
C GLU A 812 -0.54 -33.30 3.37
N TYR A 813 0.10 -32.29 2.78
CA TYR A 813 0.96 -32.47 1.61
C TYR A 813 2.26 -33.23 1.91
N PHE A 814 2.95 -32.90 3.01
CA PHE A 814 4.26 -33.48 3.31
C PHE A 814 4.18 -34.70 4.24
N GLU A 815 3.34 -34.68 5.27
CA GLU A 815 3.29 -35.75 6.26
C GLU A 815 2.22 -36.79 5.91
N VAL A 816 0.99 -36.38 5.56
CA VAL A 816 -0.07 -37.34 5.27
C VAL A 816 0.20 -38.11 3.98
N LEU A 817 0.58 -37.44 2.90
CA LEU A 817 0.97 -38.13 1.65
C LEU A 817 2.14 -39.09 1.88
N LYS A 818 3.12 -38.68 2.69
CA LYS A 818 4.25 -39.55 3.03
C LYS A 818 3.80 -40.79 3.79
N ARG A 819 2.93 -40.67 4.78
CA ARG A 819 2.38 -41.84 5.51
C ARG A 819 1.51 -42.72 4.61
N TYR A 820 0.69 -42.10 3.75
CA TYR A 820 -0.10 -42.81 2.74
C TYR A 820 0.77 -43.71 1.85
N VAL A 821 1.89 -43.19 1.36
CA VAL A 821 2.83 -43.96 0.53
C VAL A 821 3.67 -44.94 1.37
N GLU A 822 4.34 -44.46 2.42
CA GLU A 822 5.33 -45.25 3.15
C GLU A 822 4.71 -46.34 4.03
N GLU A 823 3.61 -46.02 4.71
CA GLU A 823 2.98 -46.88 5.72
C GLU A 823 1.79 -47.67 5.14
N ALA A 824 0.87 -46.97 4.46
CA ALA A 824 -0.36 -47.56 3.93
C ALA A 824 -0.17 -48.22 2.54
N GLY A 825 0.95 -47.94 1.87
CA GLY A 825 1.30 -48.54 0.59
C GLY A 825 0.48 -48.01 -0.59
N GLY A 826 0.06 -46.75 -0.51
CA GLY A 826 -0.58 -46.03 -1.62
C GLY A 826 0.41 -45.59 -2.69
N GLY A 827 -0.11 -45.32 -3.88
CA GLY A 827 0.64 -44.74 -4.99
C GLY A 827 0.32 -43.25 -5.17
N VAL A 828 1.30 -42.41 -5.50
CA VAL A 828 1.04 -40.98 -5.78
C VAL A 828 1.79 -40.49 -7.02
N MET A 829 1.10 -39.70 -7.85
CA MET A 829 1.69 -38.99 -8.98
C MET A 829 1.53 -37.48 -8.80
N PHE A 830 2.63 -36.73 -8.92
CA PHE A 830 2.64 -35.27 -8.94
C PHE A 830 2.82 -34.76 -10.37
N GLY A 831 1.87 -33.97 -10.85
CA GLY A 831 1.85 -33.44 -12.21
C GLY A 831 2.38 -32.00 -12.32
N HIS A 832 3.13 -31.75 -13.40
CA HIS A 832 3.53 -30.43 -13.88
C HIS A 832 4.19 -29.57 -12.80
N HIS A 833 3.66 -28.38 -12.44
CA HIS A 833 4.25 -27.54 -11.38
C HIS A 833 4.58 -28.32 -10.08
N GLN A 834 3.81 -29.36 -9.75
CA GLN A 834 3.98 -30.12 -8.50
C GLN A 834 5.20 -31.06 -8.50
N VAL A 835 6.00 -31.06 -9.57
CA VAL A 835 7.33 -31.69 -9.56
C VAL A 835 8.39 -30.90 -8.76
N GLY A 836 7.95 -29.84 -8.07
CA GLY A 836 8.77 -28.97 -7.24
C GLY A 836 9.32 -27.80 -8.04
N HIS A 837 8.43 -27.04 -8.69
CA HIS A 837 8.72 -25.78 -9.36
C HIS A 837 8.36 -24.58 -8.46
N ASP A 838 8.90 -23.38 -8.73
CA ASP A 838 8.67 -22.19 -7.89
C ASP A 838 7.20 -21.75 -7.82
N ARG A 839 6.39 -22.11 -8.83
CA ARG A 839 4.93 -21.91 -8.91
C ARG A 839 4.11 -23.04 -8.28
N ALA A 840 4.72 -24.07 -7.72
CA ALA A 840 4.02 -25.05 -6.91
C ALA A 840 3.53 -24.41 -5.61
N GLU A 841 2.51 -24.99 -4.98
CA GLU A 841 1.95 -24.51 -3.69
C GLU A 841 3.05 -24.31 -2.63
N PHE A 842 4.02 -25.23 -2.57
CA PHE A 842 5.13 -25.20 -1.62
C PHE A 842 6.49 -24.97 -2.29
N GLY A 843 6.50 -24.38 -3.50
CA GLY A 843 7.69 -24.06 -4.26
C GLY A 843 8.54 -25.29 -4.62
N MET A 844 9.86 -25.15 -4.52
CA MET A 844 10.84 -26.18 -4.93
C MET A 844 10.93 -27.37 -3.95
N GLU A 845 10.18 -27.36 -2.85
CA GLU A 845 10.19 -28.43 -1.89
C GLU A 845 9.23 -29.55 -2.30
N VAL A 846 9.70 -30.79 -2.19
CA VAL A 846 9.01 -31.99 -2.70
C VAL A 846 8.82 -33.02 -1.59
N THR A 847 7.67 -33.70 -1.58
CA THR A 847 7.35 -34.71 -0.55
C THR A 847 8.29 -35.91 -0.54
N PHE A 848 8.78 -36.34 -1.71
CA PHE A 848 9.61 -37.53 -1.86
C PHE A 848 10.94 -37.24 -2.57
N PRO A 849 11.88 -36.51 -1.93
CA PRO A 849 13.14 -36.06 -2.54
C PRO A 849 14.06 -37.21 -2.96
N LEU A 850 13.82 -38.43 -2.46
CA LEU A 850 14.57 -39.61 -2.87
C LEU A 850 14.16 -40.09 -4.27
N ILE A 851 12.96 -39.74 -4.75
CA ILE A 851 12.46 -40.12 -6.07
C ILE A 851 12.66 -38.99 -7.07
N GLY A 852 12.12 -37.80 -6.79
CA GLY A 852 12.35 -36.58 -7.57
C GLY A 852 12.75 -35.45 -6.64
N ALA A 853 13.73 -34.64 -7.03
CA ALA A 853 14.41 -33.64 -6.19
C ALA A 853 14.18 -32.20 -6.70
N GLY A 854 12.97 -31.92 -7.19
CA GLY A 854 12.57 -30.63 -7.76
C GLY A 854 12.65 -30.57 -9.29
N SER A 855 12.12 -29.49 -9.87
CA SER A 855 12.27 -29.22 -11.31
C SER A 855 13.67 -28.71 -11.66
N ILE A 856 14.10 -28.95 -12.90
CA ILE A 856 15.34 -28.38 -13.47
C ILE A 856 14.98 -27.19 -14.36
N ASP A 857 14.15 -27.40 -15.38
CA ASP A 857 13.77 -26.41 -16.38
C ASP A 857 12.33 -26.64 -16.90
N ARG A 858 11.83 -25.71 -17.71
CA ARG A 858 10.53 -25.75 -18.38
C ARG A 858 10.69 -25.46 -19.89
N PRO A 859 10.99 -26.49 -20.70
CA PRO A 859 10.98 -26.34 -22.15
C PRO A 859 9.55 -26.25 -22.72
N ASP A 860 9.36 -25.33 -23.67
CA ASP A 860 8.18 -25.26 -24.53
C ASP A 860 8.34 -26.31 -25.66
N ALA A 861 8.11 -27.58 -25.32
CA ALA A 861 8.26 -28.70 -26.24
C ALA A 861 7.21 -29.82 -26.01
N TYR A 862 6.76 -30.42 -27.11
CA TYR A 862 5.79 -31.52 -27.15
C TYR A 862 6.43 -32.91 -27.08
N ASP A 863 7.67 -33.05 -27.55
CA ASP A 863 8.28 -34.37 -27.76
C ASP A 863 8.92 -34.92 -26.48
N VAL A 864 8.58 -36.16 -26.13
CA VAL A 864 9.21 -36.94 -25.06
C VAL A 864 9.70 -38.29 -25.59
N VAL A 865 10.77 -38.79 -24.97
CA VAL A 865 11.52 -39.99 -25.37
C VAL A 865 11.49 -41.03 -24.26
N VAL A 866 11.13 -42.26 -24.60
CA VAL A 866 11.17 -43.40 -23.67
C VAL A 866 12.60 -43.68 -23.23
N ALA A 867 12.87 -43.57 -21.93
CA ALA A 867 14.22 -43.64 -21.38
C ALA A 867 14.81 -45.06 -21.31
N GLY A 868 13.96 -46.08 -21.19
CA GLY A 868 14.37 -47.48 -21.06
C GLY A 868 13.21 -48.41 -20.70
N ASP A 869 13.56 -49.68 -20.43
CA ASP A 869 12.60 -50.72 -20.04
C ASP A 869 12.07 -50.47 -18.63
N HIS A 870 10.76 -50.24 -18.51
CA HIS A 870 10.05 -50.12 -17.24
C HIS A 870 8.61 -50.61 -17.41
N PRO A 871 7.92 -51.13 -16.38
CA PRO A 871 6.51 -51.53 -16.51
C PRO A 871 5.57 -50.41 -16.97
N ILE A 872 5.93 -49.14 -16.76
CA ILE A 872 5.16 -47.98 -17.24
C ILE A 872 5.26 -47.83 -18.76
N THR A 873 6.37 -48.27 -19.35
CA THR A 873 6.68 -48.18 -20.79
C THR A 873 6.54 -49.53 -21.47
N GLU A 874 5.75 -50.45 -20.90
CA GLU A 874 5.54 -51.79 -21.46
C GLU A 874 4.99 -51.69 -22.89
N GLY A 875 5.64 -52.38 -23.83
CA GLY A 875 5.30 -52.34 -25.25
C GLY A 875 5.92 -51.17 -26.04
N LEU A 876 6.69 -50.29 -25.39
CA LEU A 876 7.42 -49.21 -26.05
C LEU A 876 8.92 -49.50 -26.09
N ALA A 877 9.58 -49.13 -27.19
CA ALA A 877 11.03 -49.30 -27.32
C ALA A 877 11.79 -48.14 -26.64
N ALA A 878 12.92 -48.43 -26.00
CA ALA A 878 13.84 -47.39 -25.54
C ALA A 878 14.27 -46.48 -26.71
N GLY A 879 14.18 -45.18 -26.53
CA GLY A 879 14.43 -44.19 -27.58
C GLY A 879 13.23 -43.89 -28.49
N GLN A 880 12.08 -44.55 -28.30
CA GLN A 880 10.85 -44.18 -28.99
C GLN A 880 10.37 -42.81 -28.53
N THR A 881 10.08 -41.92 -29.49
CA THR A 881 9.54 -40.58 -29.25
C THR A 881 8.03 -40.56 -29.46
N TYR A 882 7.31 -39.82 -28.63
CA TYR A 882 5.92 -39.46 -28.85
C TYR A 882 5.65 -38.02 -28.38
N GLN A 883 4.52 -37.46 -28.79
CA GLN A 883 4.08 -36.12 -28.40
C GLN A 883 3.05 -36.20 -27.28
N HIS A 884 3.26 -35.43 -26.22
CA HIS A 884 2.22 -35.16 -25.22
C HIS A 884 1.39 -33.96 -25.65
N VAL A 885 0.19 -33.81 -25.07
CA VAL A 885 -0.85 -32.93 -25.61
C VAL A 885 -0.62 -31.43 -25.35
N TYR A 886 0.19 -31.07 -24.35
CA TYR A 886 0.39 -29.68 -23.95
C TYR A 886 1.68 -29.08 -24.52
N TYR A 887 1.75 -27.76 -24.66
CA TYR A 887 2.87 -27.10 -25.34
C TYR A 887 4.18 -27.11 -24.56
N ASP A 888 4.13 -27.37 -23.24
CA ASP A 888 5.29 -27.41 -22.37
C ASP A 888 5.31 -28.65 -21.47
N HIS A 889 6.47 -28.89 -20.87
CA HIS A 889 6.61 -29.82 -19.77
C HIS A 889 7.74 -29.35 -18.83
N PHE A 890 7.78 -29.91 -17.63
CA PHE A 890 8.91 -29.71 -16.72
C PHE A 890 9.92 -30.85 -16.82
N THR A 891 11.20 -30.51 -16.76
CA THR A 891 12.24 -31.51 -16.51
C THR A 891 12.43 -31.67 -15.00
N VAL A 892 12.61 -32.91 -14.55
CA VAL A 892 12.63 -33.30 -13.14
C VAL A 892 14.03 -33.77 -12.77
N LYS A 893 14.58 -33.25 -11.68
CA LYS A 893 15.84 -33.74 -11.12
C LYS A 893 15.63 -35.10 -10.47
N PRO A 894 16.25 -36.20 -10.95
CA PRO A 894 16.04 -37.50 -10.32
C PRO A 894 16.68 -37.54 -8.93
N GLY A 895 15.93 -38.06 -7.96
CA GLY A 895 16.45 -38.41 -6.65
C GLY A 895 17.25 -39.71 -6.70
N ARG A 896 17.98 -40.03 -5.63
CA ARG A 896 18.88 -41.21 -5.56
C ARG A 896 18.20 -42.57 -5.73
N LYS A 897 16.89 -42.66 -5.58
CA LYS A 897 16.05 -43.85 -5.82
C LYS A 897 15.12 -43.69 -7.02
N GLY A 898 15.17 -42.54 -7.70
CA GLY A 898 14.37 -42.27 -8.88
C GLY A 898 14.91 -42.99 -10.11
N VAL A 899 13.99 -43.56 -10.89
CA VAL A 899 14.25 -44.16 -12.20
C VAL A 899 13.62 -43.25 -13.24
N VAL A 900 14.43 -42.80 -14.20
CA VAL A 900 13.95 -41.97 -15.32
C VAL A 900 13.15 -42.86 -16.28
N ILE A 901 11.89 -42.50 -16.51
CA ILE A 901 10.94 -43.21 -17.37
C ILE A 901 10.87 -42.55 -18.74
N LEU A 902 10.77 -41.23 -18.75
CA LEU A 902 10.73 -40.39 -19.94
C LEU A 902 11.79 -39.30 -19.85
N LYS A 903 12.32 -38.91 -21.01
CA LYS A 903 13.23 -37.79 -21.19
C LYS A 903 12.67 -36.82 -22.22
N ASP A 904 13.17 -35.61 -22.25
CA ASP A 904 12.96 -34.71 -23.39
C ASP A 904 13.92 -35.09 -24.53
N THR A 905 13.88 -34.33 -25.62
CA THR A 905 14.80 -34.52 -26.75
C THR A 905 16.23 -34.07 -26.44
N GLY A 906 16.44 -33.22 -25.42
CA GLY A 906 17.74 -32.83 -24.86
C GLY A 906 18.39 -33.92 -24.00
N GLY A 907 17.62 -34.92 -23.56
CA GLY A 907 18.04 -36.01 -22.70
C GLY A 907 17.76 -35.79 -21.21
N ASP A 908 17.16 -34.67 -20.85
CA ASP A 908 16.78 -34.33 -19.47
C ASP A 908 15.52 -35.10 -19.05
N PRO A 909 15.42 -35.56 -17.78
CA PRO A 909 14.31 -36.39 -17.34
C PRO A 909 13.00 -35.61 -17.29
N VAL A 910 11.90 -36.19 -17.76
CA VAL A 910 10.55 -35.58 -17.72
C VAL A 910 9.64 -36.33 -16.75
N MET A 911 9.73 -37.66 -16.73
CA MET A 911 9.00 -38.50 -15.78
C MET A 911 9.99 -39.35 -14.98
N VAL A 912 9.92 -39.26 -13.65
CA VAL A 912 10.76 -40.01 -12.72
C VAL A 912 9.87 -40.80 -11.76
N ALA A 913 10.09 -42.10 -11.68
CA ALA A 913 9.30 -43.00 -10.85
C ALA A 913 10.18 -43.76 -9.84
N GLY A 914 9.63 -44.15 -8.70
CA GLY A 914 10.35 -45.01 -7.76
C GLY A 914 9.51 -45.50 -6.59
N GLN A 915 10.08 -46.43 -5.82
CA GLN A 915 9.44 -47.00 -4.63
C GLN A 915 9.92 -46.29 -3.35
N GLN A 916 8.99 -45.92 -2.49
CA GLN A 916 9.27 -45.34 -1.18
C GLN A 916 8.39 -46.02 -0.12
N GLY A 917 9.02 -46.60 0.91
CA GLY A 917 8.34 -47.49 1.86
C GLY A 917 7.60 -48.62 1.14
N LYS A 918 6.30 -48.80 1.47
CA LYS A 918 5.43 -49.82 0.86
C LYS A 918 4.76 -49.36 -0.45
N GLY A 919 4.85 -48.07 -0.78
CA GLY A 919 4.15 -47.44 -1.90
C GLY A 919 5.05 -47.01 -3.04
N ARG A 920 4.47 -46.32 -4.02
CA ARG A 920 5.13 -45.90 -5.26
C ARG A 920 4.86 -44.43 -5.55
N VAL A 921 5.84 -43.74 -6.12
CA VAL A 921 5.79 -42.30 -6.39
C VAL A 921 6.20 -42.04 -7.83
N ILE A 922 5.49 -41.12 -8.49
CA ILE A 922 5.85 -40.58 -9.80
C ILE A 922 5.88 -39.05 -9.72
N TYR A 923 6.92 -38.45 -10.26
CA TYR A 923 6.97 -37.05 -10.63
C TYR A 923 6.91 -36.96 -12.16
N ASP A 924 5.86 -36.35 -12.68
CA ASP A 924 5.62 -36.24 -14.12
C ASP A 924 5.51 -34.76 -14.51
N GLY A 925 6.46 -34.28 -15.29
CA GLY A 925 6.48 -32.90 -15.75
C GLY A 925 5.43 -32.58 -16.81
N GLN A 926 4.73 -33.57 -17.36
CA GLN A 926 3.67 -33.40 -18.35
C GLN A 926 2.34 -32.98 -17.70
N ILE A 927 1.42 -32.48 -18.54
CA ILE A 927 0.03 -32.19 -18.17
C ILE A 927 -0.91 -32.57 -19.32
N ILE A 928 -2.05 -33.19 -18.99
CA ILE A 928 -3.08 -33.52 -19.98
C ILE A 928 -4.07 -32.35 -20.06
N LEU A 929 -3.77 -31.39 -20.94
CA LEU A 929 -4.54 -30.17 -21.16
C LEU A 929 -4.36 -29.69 -22.61
N SER A 930 -5.40 -29.09 -23.20
CA SER A 930 -5.30 -28.36 -24.47
C SER A 930 -5.22 -26.85 -24.22
N ASP A 931 -4.32 -26.20 -24.95
CA ASP A 931 -4.17 -24.74 -25.04
C ASP A 931 -5.37 -24.03 -25.70
N VAL A 932 -6.18 -24.74 -26.50
CA VAL A 932 -7.34 -24.19 -27.23
C VAL A 932 -8.66 -24.48 -26.54
N SER A 933 -8.90 -25.71 -26.06
CA SER A 933 -10.20 -26.14 -25.53
C SER A 933 -10.25 -26.37 -24.02
N GLY A 934 -9.12 -26.23 -23.32
CA GLY A 934 -9.00 -26.60 -21.91
C GLY A 934 -8.93 -28.13 -21.75
N THR A 935 -10.02 -28.78 -21.33
CA THR A 935 -10.04 -30.23 -21.07
C THR A 935 -9.88 -31.05 -22.35
N VAL A 936 -9.02 -32.07 -22.29
CA VAL A 936 -8.79 -33.04 -23.38
C VAL A 936 -8.55 -34.45 -22.81
N THR A 937 -8.94 -35.48 -23.55
CA THR A 937 -8.61 -36.88 -23.23
C THR A 937 -7.27 -37.22 -23.86
N ALA A 938 -6.34 -37.82 -23.12
CA ALA A 938 -5.09 -38.29 -23.73
C ALA A 938 -5.38 -39.43 -24.72
N GLU A 939 -4.63 -39.45 -25.83
CA GLU A 939 -4.75 -40.48 -26.88
C GLU A 939 -3.39 -41.15 -27.15
N GLY A 940 -3.42 -42.27 -27.87
CA GLY A 940 -2.21 -42.95 -28.33
C GLY A 940 -1.22 -43.32 -27.21
N THR A 941 0.07 -43.07 -27.47
CA THR A 941 1.15 -43.46 -26.56
C THR A 941 1.10 -42.73 -25.21
N GLU A 942 0.72 -41.45 -25.19
CA GLU A 942 0.57 -40.69 -23.93
C GLU A 942 -0.48 -41.33 -23.02
N ARG A 943 -1.64 -41.69 -23.58
CA ARG A 943 -2.70 -42.42 -22.87
C ARG A 943 -2.18 -43.73 -22.28
N ASP A 944 -1.50 -44.53 -23.10
CA ASP A 944 -1.05 -45.87 -22.70
C ASP A 944 0.02 -45.79 -21.60
N VAL A 945 0.93 -44.81 -21.66
CA VAL A 945 1.91 -44.52 -20.61
C VAL A 945 1.21 -44.07 -19.32
N PHE A 946 0.26 -43.14 -19.40
CA PHE A 946 -0.49 -42.64 -18.24
C PHE A 946 -1.28 -43.75 -17.53
N LEU A 947 -2.03 -44.58 -18.27
CA LEU A 947 -2.77 -45.71 -17.68
C LEU A 947 -1.83 -46.76 -17.09
N SER A 948 -0.70 -47.03 -17.73
CA SER A 948 0.32 -47.96 -17.21
C SER A 948 0.98 -47.42 -15.94
N ALA A 949 1.20 -46.10 -15.85
CA ALA A 949 1.67 -45.43 -14.64
C ALA A 949 0.68 -45.59 -13.47
N VAL A 950 -0.63 -45.40 -13.70
CA VAL A 950 -1.67 -45.62 -12.70
C VAL A 950 -1.67 -47.06 -12.20
N ARG A 951 -1.67 -48.04 -13.11
CA ARG A 951 -1.64 -49.46 -12.74
C ARG A 951 -0.35 -49.83 -12.02
N TRP A 952 0.79 -49.29 -12.45
CA TRP A 952 2.06 -49.51 -11.77
C TRP A 952 2.03 -48.95 -10.35
N MET A 953 1.47 -47.76 -10.13
CA MET A 953 1.32 -47.21 -8.78
C MET A 953 0.43 -48.07 -7.88
N ALA A 954 -0.64 -48.64 -8.43
CA ALA A 954 -1.56 -49.53 -7.71
C ALA A 954 -0.95 -50.92 -7.43
N HIS A 955 -0.04 -51.41 -8.27
CA HIS A 955 0.52 -52.75 -8.17
C HIS A 955 1.53 -52.88 -7.03
N ARG A 956 1.41 -53.95 -6.24
CA ARG A 956 2.28 -54.20 -5.07
C ARG A 956 3.28 -55.33 -5.33
N LYS A 957 4.28 -55.41 -4.46
CA LYS A 957 5.04 -56.65 -4.21
C LYS A 957 4.75 -57.12 -2.80
#